data_AF-A0A483CPA1-F1
#
_entry.id   AF-A0A483CPA1-F1
#
_cell.length_a   1.000
_cell.length_b   1.000
_cell.length_c   1.000
_cell.angle_alpha   90.00
_cell.angle_beta   90.00
_cell.angle_gamma   90.00
#
_symmetry.space_group_name_H-M   'P 1'
#
loop_
_entity.id
_entity.type
_entity.pdbx_description
1 polymer ?
#
loop_
_entity_poly.entity_id
_entity_poly.type
_entity_poly.pdbx_seq_one_letter_code
_entity_poly.pdbx_strand_id
1 'polypeptide(L)'
;MYSVLLVDDEPALCEIARVFLERDGDISVTTALSGEDALSIFHAGHFDVVVADFEMPGMNGIDLLKTLNAEGSDVPLIIFTGRGREEVVIDALNNGAAHYLRKGGSPNIQFAELRHIILQVVKKNQAEKQLERRENEYLDLFEHMLNGFALHELVFDDAGTPIDYRFLAVNPSFENHTGLRADEIIGRTVREVLPDIEGTWIEDYARVAMTGVPVRFERYSRSLGRWFDVSAFSPALNQFATIIDNITERRTAESGLRSRLSALTRPAADLDEVTFPDVIDGEGVMEVQRNLFDLIGIRSMILGPDRAPVFEALERSDFCNIVSGSGAKKPFPFMDFLEDIGDSLCIKQDLCFEGTIVAAAPFIIEGQTMGYWVLCPATTAAPDPDQVRAYARSIGVDGEALIAAANALPRVSLRTFSMAAGFLASLAARFSDLGMKVLLQGRLLNELEHVEAALRDKDEMSSIIFSNVPAGVYLRDTDGKYLSVNPAYAAIVDLDEASIIGKTVYDLFDREFASVFDEADRRVILTGRRDLSVEMKARTPSGRSLWFTASRTPIHGAGGKVIGVVGLVFDITAQKKAREAVIDSEIRYREIFNNMRSGMAILTIDDGEVIVQDLNLAAERIDGIDRDKVIGRHLDQVMPMAREFGLIQAIQRVHQTGIPEHIPFVRKDRGNIVFWREGYFFRLPSDTVGVVYDDLTTIRQAELDLKTSERTYRTVIEDLQDVFLRTDFSGRLLMISPSGASLFGFSSPESMEGMNIVDRLFPDPGIWDQMVAEIRAKGSITDWEFELMTIDRRPIKVSASCHPWTDDDGVAVGVEGMIRDIRWKKKVEEELRSSKELLEGVIDAIQDVIAVQKPDHTIVRYNRAGYDLLNISPDEVAGRRCYELLGRSRICDPCATVAALKSKKIAQVERYIPEIGRYFICRSNPVVGPDGEVRLIIEQLTDITGRKRMEEALQQANKKLNILNSITRHDILNWLTALLGYIEIEKTTITDPSHLEIVGKEELAAYNIRRLITFTKEYQDIGVKAPVWQDIGGVTRSAVAHVGSKDLEVTIDLEGYEIYADPMLIRVIENLIDNSLRHGGHVHRLRFSAKQDKGDLRIIYEDDGVGIPDNEKPLLFKRGYGKNTGFGLFLSREILSITGLSMTEEGRAGEGVRFVITVPRVACREISR
;
A
#
# COMPACT_ATOMS: atom_id res chain seq x y z
N MET A 1 17.15 38.66 -12.28
CA MET A 1 18.24 39.56 -12.67
C MET A 1 19.52 38.77 -12.45
N TYR A 2 20.26 38.48 -13.52
CA TYR A 2 21.46 37.66 -13.47
C TYR A 2 22.68 38.50 -13.11
N SER A 3 23.51 38.03 -12.18
CA SER A 3 24.72 38.73 -11.75
C SER A 3 25.94 38.23 -12.54
N VAL A 4 26.62 39.14 -13.23
CA VAL A 4 27.78 38.85 -14.09
C VAL A 4 29.01 39.53 -13.50
N LEU A 5 30.09 38.77 -13.31
CA LEU A 5 31.42 39.34 -13.02
C LEU A 5 32.19 39.47 -14.33
N LEU A 6 32.42 40.70 -14.79
CA LEU A 6 33.19 41.01 -16.00
C LEU A 6 34.62 41.41 -15.62
N VAL A 7 35.61 40.70 -16.14
CA VAL A 7 37.03 40.90 -15.83
C VAL A 7 37.77 41.28 -17.11
N ASP A 8 38.32 42.49 -17.15
CA ASP A 8 39.03 43.02 -18.32
C ASP A 8 40.03 44.09 -17.87
N ASP A 9 41.26 44.08 -18.39
CA ASP A 9 42.29 45.04 -18.01
C ASP A 9 42.09 46.42 -18.67
N GLU A 10 41.13 46.54 -19.62
CA GLU A 10 40.74 47.79 -20.26
C GLU A 10 39.48 48.41 -19.60
N PRO A 11 39.61 49.50 -18.80
CA PRO A 11 38.47 50.08 -18.07
C PRO A 11 37.36 50.61 -18.97
N ALA A 12 37.72 51.15 -20.14
CA ALA A 12 36.76 51.64 -21.12
C ALA A 12 35.89 50.51 -21.69
N LEU A 13 36.47 49.32 -21.87
CA LEU A 13 35.76 48.16 -22.37
C LEU A 13 34.80 47.59 -21.32
N CYS A 14 35.21 47.56 -20.04
CA CYS A 14 34.35 47.25 -18.91
C CYS A 14 33.12 48.18 -18.82
N GLU A 15 33.32 49.50 -18.95
CA GLU A 15 32.22 50.47 -18.91
C GLU A 15 31.24 50.28 -20.08
N ILE A 16 31.75 50.10 -21.30
CA ILE A 16 30.91 49.89 -22.49
C ILE A 16 30.14 48.58 -22.38
N ALA A 17 30.82 47.48 -22.02
CA ALA A 17 30.20 46.18 -21.86
C ALA A 17 29.09 46.21 -20.80
N ARG A 18 29.33 46.88 -19.67
CA ARG A 18 28.31 47.09 -18.64
C ARG A 18 27.07 47.79 -19.19
N VAL A 19 27.23 48.91 -19.89
CA VAL A 19 26.10 49.67 -20.46
C VAL A 19 25.28 48.82 -21.44
N PHE A 20 25.94 48.00 -22.27
CA PHE A 20 25.25 47.15 -23.24
C PHE A 20 24.55 45.94 -22.60
N LEU A 21 25.18 45.31 -21.61
CA LEU A 21 24.63 44.14 -20.93
C LEU A 21 23.47 44.49 -19.98
N GLU A 22 23.54 45.64 -19.29
CA GLU A 22 22.50 46.10 -18.35
C GLU A 22 21.30 46.77 -19.04
N ARG A 23 21.38 47.06 -20.35
CA ARG A 23 20.39 47.85 -21.11
C ARG A 23 18.95 47.35 -20.95
N ASP A 24 18.77 46.03 -20.96
CA ASP A 24 17.44 45.39 -20.97
C ASP A 24 16.95 45.06 -19.54
N GLY A 25 17.72 45.40 -18.50
CA GLY A 25 17.35 45.32 -17.08
C GLY A 25 17.35 43.92 -16.46
N ASP A 26 17.75 42.89 -17.21
CA ASP A 26 17.77 41.48 -16.78
C ASP A 26 19.15 40.99 -16.32
N ILE A 27 20.21 41.74 -16.62
CA ILE A 27 21.60 41.47 -16.21
C ILE A 27 22.11 42.63 -15.35
N SER A 28 22.87 42.33 -14.30
CA SER A 28 23.62 43.26 -13.46
C SER A 28 25.11 42.92 -13.55
N VAL A 29 25.97 43.88 -13.89
CA VAL A 29 27.38 43.64 -14.15
C VAL A 29 28.25 44.29 -13.08
N THR A 30 29.09 43.48 -12.44
CA THR A 30 30.20 43.94 -11.59
C THR A 30 31.50 43.78 -12.35
N THR A 31 32.33 44.82 -12.38
CA THR A 31 33.57 44.84 -13.18
C THR A 31 34.80 44.71 -12.29
N ALA A 32 35.82 43.98 -12.77
CA ALA A 32 37.13 43.85 -12.14
C ALA A 32 38.24 44.12 -13.18
N LEU A 33 39.34 44.75 -12.78
CA LEU A 33 40.42 45.16 -13.70
C LEU A 33 41.61 44.19 -13.73
N SER A 34 41.62 43.17 -12.88
CA SER A 34 42.62 42.09 -12.92
C SER A 34 42.02 40.79 -12.38
N GLY A 35 42.68 39.65 -12.64
CA GLY A 35 42.26 38.36 -12.10
C GLY A 35 42.28 38.30 -10.57
N GLU A 36 43.23 38.97 -9.91
CA GLU A 36 43.31 39.02 -8.45
C GLU A 36 42.19 39.87 -7.81
N ASP A 37 41.81 40.97 -8.47
CA ASP A 37 40.67 41.80 -8.07
C ASP A 37 39.35 41.03 -8.28
N ALA A 38 39.25 40.29 -9.39
CA ALA A 38 38.12 39.43 -9.68
C ALA A 38 37.90 38.35 -8.62
N LEU A 39 38.96 37.67 -8.15
CA LEU A 39 38.86 36.69 -7.06
C LEU A 39 38.37 37.33 -5.76
N SER A 40 38.90 38.50 -5.40
CA SER A 40 38.50 39.24 -4.20
C SER A 40 37.01 39.62 -4.25
N ILE A 41 36.53 40.07 -5.41
CA ILE A 41 35.12 40.41 -5.65
C ILE A 41 34.26 39.15 -5.66
N PHE A 42 34.73 38.07 -6.30
CA PHE A 42 34.03 36.78 -6.38
C PHE A 42 33.75 36.20 -4.98
N HIS A 43 34.72 36.25 -4.06
CA HIS A 43 34.53 35.79 -2.69
C HIS A 43 33.61 36.70 -1.84
N ALA A 44 33.50 37.98 -2.19
CA ALA A 44 32.67 38.94 -1.46
C ALA A 44 31.19 38.93 -1.91
N GLY A 45 30.88 38.29 -3.05
CA GLY A 45 29.58 38.36 -3.70
C GLY A 45 29.09 37.01 -4.24
N HIS A 46 27.93 37.03 -4.90
CA HIS A 46 27.38 35.88 -5.61
C HIS A 46 27.20 36.23 -7.08
N PHE A 47 27.70 35.38 -7.97
CA PHE A 47 27.68 35.58 -9.42
C PHE A 47 27.10 34.36 -10.14
N ASP A 48 26.28 34.59 -11.16
CA ASP A 48 25.69 33.54 -12.00
C ASP A 48 26.66 33.09 -13.11
N VAL A 49 27.57 33.96 -13.56
CA VAL A 49 28.59 33.68 -14.58
C VAL A 49 29.75 34.68 -14.46
N VAL A 50 30.96 34.22 -14.81
CA VAL A 50 32.16 35.06 -14.93
C VAL A 50 32.50 35.23 -16.42
N VAL A 51 32.80 36.44 -16.85
CA VAL A 51 33.29 36.74 -18.20
C VAL A 51 34.67 37.36 -18.05
N ALA A 52 35.70 36.72 -18.60
CA ALA A 52 37.08 37.17 -18.42
C ALA A 52 37.80 37.35 -19.75
N ASP A 53 38.60 38.43 -19.87
CA ASP A 53 39.56 38.55 -20.96
C ASP A 53 40.68 37.50 -20.83
N PHE A 54 41.18 37.07 -21.98
CA PHE A 54 42.29 36.12 -22.01
C PHE A 54 43.64 36.77 -21.69
N GLU A 55 43.95 37.97 -22.21
CA GLU A 55 45.27 38.60 -22.08
C GLU A 55 45.28 39.68 -20.98
N MET A 56 45.23 39.28 -19.71
CA MET A 56 45.32 40.20 -18.57
C MET A 56 46.71 40.17 -17.90
N PRO A 57 47.24 41.32 -17.40
CA PRO A 57 48.51 41.35 -16.68
C PRO A 57 48.45 40.59 -15.34
N GLY A 58 49.47 39.77 -15.06
CA GLY A 58 49.52 38.96 -13.83
C GLY A 58 48.77 37.65 -13.99
N MET A 59 47.52 37.60 -13.55
CA MET A 59 46.61 36.46 -13.69
C MET A 59 45.77 36.61 -14.97
N ASN A 60 46.01 35.74 -15.95
CA ASN A 60 45.23 35.71 -17.19
C ASN A 60 43.88 34.97 -17.01
N GLY A 61 42.98 35.04 -18.00
CA GLY A 61 41.64 34.44 -17.91
C GLY A 61 41.63 32.92 -17.69
N ILE A 62 42.64 32.17 -18.17
CA ILE A 62 42.77 30.73 -17.93
C ILE A 62 43.29 30.45 -16.52
N ASP A 63 44.22 31.25 -16.00
CA ASP A 63 44.72 31.12 -14.63
C ASP A 63 43.62 31.41 -13.60
N LEU A 64 42.75 32.38 -13.89
CA LEU A 64 41.54 32.66 -13.11
C LEU A 64 40.59 31.45 -13.12
N LEU A 65 40.31 30.87 -14.29
CA LEU A 65 39.49 29.67 -14.44
C LEU A 65 40.04 28.48 -13.64
N LYS A 66 41.35 28.21 -13.76
CA LYS A 66 42.01 27.12 -13.02
C LYS A 66 41.91 27.32 -11.51
N THR A 67 42.05 28.56 -11.04
CA THR A 67 41.97 28.90 -9.62
C THR A 67 40.55 28.67 -9.09
N LEU A 68 39.53 29.17 -9.80
CA LEU A 68 38.13 28.95 -9.44
C LEU A 68 37.75 27.46 -9.45
N ASN A 69 38.23 26.69 -10.43
CA ASN A 69 38.01 25.25 -10.50
C ASN A 69 38.70 24.49 -9.35
N ALA A 70 39.92 24.90 -8.96
CA ALA A 70 40.64 24.30 -7.84
C ALA A 70 39.97 24.57 -6.48
N GLU A 71 39.24 25.68 -6.35
CA GLU A 71 38.43 26.03 -5.19
C GLU A 71 37.03 25.38 -5.19
N GLY A 72 36.69 24.61 -6.23
CA GLY A 72 35.40 23.93 -6.36
C GLY A 72 34.25 24.87 -6.70
N SER A 73 34.50 25.94 -7.45
CA SER A 73 33.46 26.86 -7.90
C SER A 73 32.59 26.25 -9.01
N ASP A 74 31.28 26.20 -8.79
CA ASP A 74 30.29 25.76 -9.78
C ASP A 74 29.75 26.92 -10.65
N VAL A 75 30.46 28.04 -10.71
CA VAL A 75 30.07 29.23 -11.51
C VAL A 75 30.76 29.16 -12.87
N PRO A 76 30.00 29.14 -13.98
CA PRO A 76 30.57 28.99 -15.32
C PRO A 76 31.36 30.24 -15.72
N LEU A 77 32.45 30.03 -16.47
CA LEU A 77 33.31 31.11 -16.95
C LEU A 77 33.38 31.14 -18.48
N ILE A 78 33.20 32.33 -19.06
CA ILE A 78 33.27 32.61 -20.49
C ILE A 78 34.55 33.40 -20.77
N ILE A 79 35.35 32.94 -21.73
CA ILE A 79 36.53 33.67 -22.19
C ILE A 79 36.14 34.62 -23.32
N PHE A 80 36.45 35.91 -23.19
CA PHE A 80 36.11 36.96 -24.15
C PHE A 80 37.36 37.71 -24.59
N THR A 81 37.92 37.44 -25.78
CA THR A 81 39.26 37.95 -26.15
C THR A 81 39.40 38.46 -27.59
N GLY A 82 40.26 39.46 -27.83
CA GLY A 82 40.52 40.05 -29.14
C GLY A 82 41.46 39.27 -30.06
N ARG A 83 42.19 38.27 -29.55
CA ARG A 83 43.08 37.42 -30.35
C ARG A 83 42.54 36.00 -30.48
N GLY A 84 42.10 35.64 -31.68
CA GLY A 84 41.57 34.31 -32.01
C GLY A 84 42.61 33.37 -32.61
N ARG A 85 43.63 32.97 -31.84
CA ARG A 85 44.48 31.82 -32.23
C ARG A 85 43.78 30.53 -31.79
N GLU A 86 43.67 29.54 -32.67
CA GLU A 86 43.01 28.25 -32.40
C GLU A 86 43.55 27.55 -31.14
N GLU A 87 44.85 27.69 -30.86
CA GLU A 87 45.51 27.13 -29.66
C GLU A 87 44.89 27.64 -28.34
N VAL A 88 44.48 28.92 -28.29
CA VAL A 88 43.90 29.55 -27.08
C VAL A 88 42.48 29.04 -26.82
N VAL A 89 41.72 28.75 -27.88
CA VAL A 89 40.36 28.20 -27.79
C VAL A 89 40.40 26.79 -27.22
N ILE A 90 41.32 25.97 -27.72
CA ILE A 90 41.51 24.59 -27.28
C ILE A 90 41.95 24.58 -25.82
N ASP A 91 42.89 25.45 -25.42
CA ASP A 91 43.37 25.52 -24.04
C ASP A 91 42.27 26.00 -23.08
N ALA A 92 41.47 27.01 -23.44
CA ALA A 92 40.34 27.46 -22.63
C ALA A 92 39.30 26.35 -22.38
N LEU A 93 38.89 25.63 -23.43
CA LEU A 93 37.91 24.54 -23.32
C LEU A 93 38.45 23.34 -22.54
N ASN A 94 39.72 22.95 -22.75
CA ASN A 94 40.35 21.85 -22.02
C ASN A 94 40.49 22.12 -20.52
N ASN A 95 40.59 23.39 -20.12
CA ASN A 95 40.63 23.79 -18.71
C ASN A 95 39.25 24.04 -18.11
N GLY A 96 38.16 23.75 -18.83
CA GLY A 96 36.79 23.77 -18.32
C GLY A 96 36.04 25.09 -18.53
N ALA A 97 36.43 25.95 -19.48
CA ALA A 97 35.66 27.14 -19.81
C ALA A 97 34.28 26.74 -20.37
N ALA A 98 33.23 27.43 -19.93
CA ALA A 98 31.86 27.15 -20.37
C ALA A 98 31.61 27.60 -21.82
N HIS A 99 32.29 28.66 -22.27
CA HIS A 99 32.25 29.15 -23.65
C HIS A 99 33.44 30.04 -24.00
N TYR A 100 33.64 30.30 -25.30
CA TYR A 100 34.67 31.19 -25.83
C TYR A 100 34.05 32.15 -26.85
N LEU A 101 34.40 33.44 -26.77
CA LEU A 101 33.95 34.47 -27.70
C LEU A 101 35.10 35.39 -28.13
N ARG A 102 35.14 35.73 -29.42
CA ARG A 102 36.16 36.61 -30.01
C ARG A 102 35.67 38.06 -30.05
N LYS A 103 36.48 39.01 -29.58
CA LYS A 103 36.27 40.47 -29.72
C LYS A 103 36.60 40.89 -31.15
N GLY A 104 35.66 41.50 -31.86
CA GLY A 104 35.84 41.99 -33.23
C GLY A 104 34.52 42.25 -33.96
N GLY A 105 34.49 43.29 -34.80
CA GLY A 105 33.30 43.71 -35.54
C GLY A 105 32.65 44.99 -34.98
N SER A 106 31.37 45.20 -35.25
CA SER A 106 30.64 46.36 -34.71
C SER A 106 30.30 46.12 -33.22
N PRO A 107 30.46 47.14 -32.33
CA PRO A 107 30.19 46.99 -30.89
C PRO A 107 28.79 46.43 -30.59
N ASN A 108 27.77 46.85 -31.36
CA ASN A 108 26.40 46.39 -31.18
C ASN A 108 26.24 44.88 -31.40
N ILE A 109 26.94 44.30 -32.39
CA ILE A 109 26.85 42.87 -32.71
C ILE A 109 27.61 42.05 -31.65
N GLN A 110 28.83 42.47 -31.32
CA GLN A 110 29.69 41.77 -30.35
C GLN A 110 29.06 41.66 -28.96
N PHE A 111 28.46 42.74 -28.44
CA PHE A 111 27.82 42.70 -27.12
C PHE A 111 26.44 42.03 -27.14
N ALA A 112 25.72 42.04 -28.27
CA ALA A 112 24.51 41.25 -28.42
C ALA A 112 24.81 39.74 -28.39
N GLU A 113 25.90 39.33 -29.03
CA GLU A 113 26.39 37.94 -29.04
C GLU A 113 26.87 37.51 -27.64
N LEU A 114 27.67 38.34 -26.97
CA LEU A 114 28.10 38.08 -25.59
C LEU A 114 26.89 37.93 -24.65
N ARG A 115 25.89 38.81 -24.78
CA ARG A 115 24.65 38.72 -23.99
C ARG A 115 23.90 37.42 -24.24
N HIS A 116 23.80 37.00 -25.50
CA HIS A 116 23.13 35.74 -25.85
C HIS A 116 23.81 34.54 -25.19
N ILE A 117 25.14 34.47 -25.26
CA ILE A 117 25.93 33.39 -24.66
C ILE A 117 25.81 33.39 -23.14
N ILE A 118 25.88 34.55 -22.48
CA ILE A 118 25.66 34.69 -21.03
C ILE A 118 24.32 34.07 -20.64
N LEU A 119 23.23 34.44 -21.32
CA LEU A 119 21.90 33.92 -21.01
C LEU A 119 21.77 32.42 -21.25
N GLN A 120 22.41 31.88 -22.30
CA GLN A 120 22.41 30.45 -22.58
C GLN A 120 23.16 29.65 -21.50
N VAL A 121 24.38 30.09 -21.15
CA VAL A 121 25.24 29.43 -20.17
C VAL A 121 24.59 29.42 -18.78
N VAL A 122 24.02 30.55 -18.36
CA VAL A 122 23.33 30.65 -17.06
C VAL A 122 22.10 29.75 -17.00
N LYS A 123 21.26 29.76 -18.05
CA LYS A 123 20.06 28.89 -18.10
C LYS A 123 20.42 27.41 -18.05
N LYS A 124 21.47 27.00 -18.76
CA LYS A 124 21.96 25.61 -18.74
C LYS A 124 22.42 25.20 -17.34
N ASN A 125 23.29 25.98 -16.71
CA ASN A 125 23.83 25.67 -15.39
C ASN A 125 22.72 25.65 -14.30
N GLN A 126 21.74 26.56 -14.37
CA GLN A 126 20.60 26.55 -13.45
C GLN A 126 19.70 25.33 -13.62
N ALA A 127 19.49 24.85 -14.85
CA ALA A 127 18.71 23.65 -15.12
C ALA A 127 19.41 22.39 -14.60
N GLU A 128 20.73 22.27 -14.81
CA GLU A 128 21.55 21.16 -14.30
C GLU A 128 21.54 21.13 -12.76
N LYS A 129 21.70 22.28 -12.09
CA LYS A 129 21.63 22.36 -10.61
C LYS A 129 20.24 22.05 -10.06
N GLN A 130 19.16 22.46 -10.74
CA GLN A 130 17.79 22.11 -10.33
C GLN A 130 17.51 20.61 -10.48
N LEU A 131 18.10 19.98 -11.50
CA LEU A 131 17.99 18.55 -11.74
C LEU A 131 18.67 17.76 -10.63
N GLU A 132 19.93 18.06 -10.34
CA GLU A 132 20.72 17.38 -9.31
C GLU A 132 20.09 17.53 -7.91
N ARG A 133 19.52 18.71 -7.60
CA ARG A 133 18.80 18.93 -6.34
C ARG A 133 17.55 18.07 -6.21
N ARG A 134 16.79 17.90 -7.31
CA ARG A 134 15.60 17.04 -7.31
C ARG A 134 15.96 15.57 -7.21
N GLU A 135 16.99 15.11 -7.93
CA GLU A 135 17.47 13.73 -7.85
C GLU A 135 17.93 13.35 -6.44
N ASN A 136 18.65 14.25 -5.76
CA ASN A 136 19.07 14.04 -4.37
C ASN A 136 17.87 14.01 -3.39
N GLU A 137 16.88 14.88 -3.55
CA GLU A 137 15.64 14.86 -2.74
C GLU A 137 14.87 13.53 -2.88
N TYR A 138 14.93 12.90 -4.05
CA TYR A 138 14.28 11.62 -4.31
C TYR A 138 15.08 10.40 -3.81
N LEU A 139 16.41 10.42 -3.90
CA LEU A 139 17.27 9.42 -3.26
C LEU A 139 17.08 9.41 -1.74
N ASP A 140 16.98 10.60 -1.12
CA ASP A 140 16.74 10.71 0.33
C ASP A 140 15.39 10.08 0.73
N LEU A 141 14.35 10.22 -0.09
CA LEU A 141 13.05 9.57 0.13
C LEU A 141 13.13 8.05 0.04
N PHE A 142 13.91 7.53 -0.90
CA PHE A 142 14.13 6.10 -1.11
C PHE A 142 14.89 5.46 0.08
N GLU A 143 15.99 6.09 0.50
CA GLU A 143 16.85 5.64 1.59
C GLU A 143 16.16 5.68 2.96
N HIS A 144 15.29 6.66 3.19
CA HIS A 144 14.63 6.88 4.48
C HIS A 144 13.20 6.35 4.57
N MET A 145 12.73 5.62 3.55
CA MET A 145 11.44 4.94 3.55
C MET A 145 11.40 3.82 4.60
N LEU A 146 10.28 3.71 5.30
CA LEU A 146 10.10 2.72 6.37
C LEU A 146 9.69 1.34 5.84
N ASN A 147 9.00 1.27 4.70
CA ASN A 147 8.72 0.02 4.02
C ASN A 147 9.95 -0.47 3.26
N GLY A 148 10.11 -1.79 3.18
CA GLY A 148 11.14 -2.40 2.36
C GLY A 148 10.78 -2.28 0.89
N PHE A 149 11.69 -1.79 0.06
CA PHE A 149 11.53 -1.67 -1.37
C PHE A 149 12.55 -2.53 -2.10
N ALA A 150 12.11 -3.20 -3.17
CA ALA A 150 13.00 -3.87 -4.12
C ALA A 150 12.48 -3.75 -5.56
N LEU A 151 13.38 -3.44 -6.49
CA LEU A 151 13.14 -3.43 -7.94
C LEU A 151 13.73 -4.69 -8.58
N HIS A 152 13.00 -5.29 -9.51
CA HIS A 152 13.39 -6.55 -10.14
C HIS A 152 13.14 -6.55 -11.65
N GLU A 153 13.88 -7.39 -12.36
CA GLU A 153 13.62 -7.77 -13.76
C GLU A 153 13.28 -9.25 -13.88
N LEU A 154 12.36 -9.59 -14.79
CA LEU A 154 12.04 -10.98 -15.11
C LEU A 154 13.16 -11.66 -15.91
N VAL A 155 13.39 -12.93 -15.60
CA VAL A 155 14.27 -13.82 -16.36
C VAL A 155 13.41 -14.83 -17.10
N PHE A 156 13.63 -14.94 -18.41
CA PHE A 156 12.85 -15.79 -19.31
C PHE A 156 13.65 -17.04 -19.74
N ASP A 157 12.95 -18.12 -20.06
CA ASP A 157 13.51 -19.28 -20.76
C ASP A 157 13.60 -19.05 -22.29
N ASP A 158 14.17 -20.02 -23.01
CA ASP A 158 14.33 -19.97 -24.49
C ASP A 158 12.98 -19.91 -25.25
N ALA A 159 11.87 -20.25 -24.58
CA ALA A 159 10.52 -20.17 -25.14
C ALA A 159 9.82 -18.83 -24.83
N GLY A 160 10.48 -17.92 -24.10
CA GLY A 160 9.93 -16.62 -23.71
C GLY A 160 9.01 -16.68 -22.48
N THR A 161 9.08 -17.74 -21.67
CA THR A 161 8.29 -17.88 -20.44
C THR A 161 9.10 -17.38 -19.23
N PRO A 162 8.54 -16.53 -18.35
CA PRO A 162 9.23 -16.07 -17.15
C PRO A 162 9.40 -17.22 -16.14
N ILE A 163 10.64 -17.49 -15.74
CA ILE A 163 11.01 -18.61 -14.87
C ILE A 163 11.62 -18.17 -13.52
N ASP A 164 12.13 -16.94 -13.47
CA ASP A 164 12.84 -16.36 -12.32
C ASP A 164 12.82 -14.83 -12.39
N TYR A 165 13.40 -14.15 -11.41
CA TYR A 165 13.63 -12.70 -11.45
C TYR A 165 14.93 -12.30 -10.76
N ARG A 166 15.52 -11.18 -11.18
CA ARG A 166 16.80 -10.66 -10.68
C ARG A 166 16.61 -9.36 -9.92
N PHE A 167 17.31 -9.19 -8.79
CA PHE A 167 17.31 -7.95 -8.02
C PHE A 167 18.11 -6.85 -8.73
N LEU A 168 17.51 -5.69 -8.92
CA LEU A 168 18.14 -4.51 -9.55
C LEU A 168 18.48 -3.42 -8.52
N ALA A 169 17.61 -3.18 -7.55
CA ALA A 169 17.82 -2.20 -6.48
C ALA A 169 17.03 -2.60 -5.24
N VAL A 170 17.52 -2.27 -4.04
CA VAL A 170 16.80 -2.41 -2.77
C VAL A 170 17.11 -1.22 -1.87
N ASN A 171 16.20 -0.87 -0.97
CA ASN A 171 16.44 0.17 0.04
C ASN A 171 16.90 -0.44 1.39
N PRO A 172 17.46 0.36 2.33
CA PRO A 172 17.92 -0.16 3.63
C PRO A 172 16.82 -0.83 4.46
N SER A 173 15.57 -0.39 4.33
CA SER A 173 14.46 -1.02 5.07
C SER A 173 14.15 -2.43 4.56
N PHE A 174 14.37 -2.69 3.26
CA PHE A 174 14.28 -4.05 2.71
C PHE A 174 15.31 -4.96 3.37
N GLU A 175 16.55 -4.50 3.56
CA GLU A 175 17.57 -5.27 4.27
C GLU A 175 17.15 -5.58 5.71
N ASN A 176 16.59 -4.59 6.43
CA ASN A 176 16.12 -4.78 7.81
C ASN A 176 14.93 -5.76 7.92
N HIS A 177 13.95 -5.64 7.02
CA HIS A 177 12.73 -6.44 7.03
C HIS A 177 13.00 -7.90 6.63
N THR A 178 13.92 -8.08 5.70
CA THR A 178 14.14 -9.33 4.96
C THR A 178 15.39 -10.06 5.45
N GLY A 179 16.38 -9.33 6.00
CA GLY A 179 17.69 -9.83 6.43
C GLY A 179 18.71 -9.99 5.29
N LEU A 180 18.30 -9.71 4.05
CA LEU A 180 19.13 -9.85 2.85
C LEU A 180 19.89 -8.55 2.58
N ARG A 181 21.21 -8.63 2.43
CA ARG A 181 22.04 -7.44 2.18
C ARG A 181 22.11 -7.09 0.70
N ALA A 182 22.05 -5.80 0.39
CA ALA A 182 22.05 -5.28 -0.98
C ALA A 182 23.30 -5.73 -1.77
N ASP A 183 24.48 -5.66 -1.16
CA ASP A 183 25.74 -6.07 -1.79
C ASP A 183 25.82 -7.57 -2.13
N GLU A 184 25.00 -8.39 -1.47
CA GLU A 184 24.96 -9.85 -1.67
C GLU A 184 23.90 -10.31 -2.66
N ILE A 185 22.88 -9.49 -2.94
CA ILE A 185 21.70 -9.88 -3.73
C ILE A 185 21.56 -9.14 -5.06
N ILE A 186 22.07 -7.91 -5.17
CA ILE A 186 21.93 -7.10 -6.39
C ILE A 186 22.65 -7.81 -7.55
N GLY A 187 21.94 -7.94 -8.67
CA GLY A 187 22.41 -8.66 -9.86
C GLY A 187 22.24 -10.19 -9.80
N ARG A 188 21.75 -10.76 -8.69
CA ARG A 188 21.47 -12.21 -8.56
C ARG A 188 19.98 -12.50 -8.70
N THR A 189 19.68 -13.74 -9.11
CA THR A 189 18.30 -14.22 -9.25
C THR A 189 17.72 -14.63 -7.90
N VAL A 190 16.39 -14.61 -7.75
CA VAL A 190 15.78 -14.96 -6.45
C VAL A 190 16.05 -16.40 -6.06
N ARG A 191 16.14 -17.34 -7.01
CA ARG A 191 16.48 -18.74 -6.67
C ARG A 191 17.93 -18.92 -6.22
N GLU A 192 18.85 -18.03 -6.61
CA GLU A 192 20.22 -18.02 -6.10
C GLU A 192 20.31 -17.46 -4.66
N VAL A 193 19.39 -16.57 -4.30
CA VAL A 193 19.34 -15.92 -2.98
C VAL A 193 18.49 -16.73 -2.00
N LEU A 194 17.34 -17.22 -2.45
CA LEU A 194 16.35 -18.02 -1.73
C LEU A 194 16.02 -19.29 -2.54
N PRO A 195 16.81 -20.37 -2.41
CA PRO A 195 16.64 -21.59 -3.20
C PRO A 195 15.29 -22.29 -2.98
N ASP A 196 14.72 -22.15 -1.78
CA ASP A 196 13.45 -22.78 -1.37
C ASP A 196 12.23 -21.86 -1.57
N ILE A 197 12.33 -20.83 -2.41
CA ILE A 197 11.21 -19.92 -2.66
C ILE A 197 10.04 -20.63 -3.35
N GLU A 198 8.81 -20.37 -2.89
CA GLU A 198 7.62 -20.99 -3.47
C GLU A 198 7.32 -20.41 -4.87
N GLY A 199 7.03 -21.27 -5.86
CA GLY A 199 6.79 -20.84 -7.25
C GLY A 199 5.67 -19.82 -7.42
N THR A 200 4.70 -19.80 -6.52
CA THR A 200 3.60 -18.81 -6.49
C THR A 200 4.09 -17.36 -6.38
N TRP A 201 5.24 -17.11 -5.74
CA TRP A 201 5.81 -15.76 -5.69
C TRP A 201 6.27 -15.29 -7.07
N ILE A 202 6.94 -16.18 -7.82
CA ILE A 202 7.43 -15.88 -9.17
C ILE A 202 6.25 -15.68 -10.12
N GLU A 203 5.22 -16.52 -10.05
CA GLU A 203 4.01 -16.43 -10.89
C GLU A 203 3.23 -15.12 -10.67
N ASP A 204 3.05 -14.71 -9.40
CA ASP A 204 2.32 -13.47 -9.07
C ASP A 204 3.07 -12.23 -9.58
N TYR A 205 4.39 -12.17 -9.40
CA TYR A 205 5.19 -11.05 -9.90
C TYR A 205 5.37 -11.05 -11.41
N ALA A 206 5.50 -12.23 -12.03
CA ALA A 206 5.52 -12.35 -13.49
C ALA A 206 4.23 -11.81 -14.11
N ARG A 207 3.08 -12.08 -13.49
CA ARG A 207 1.79 -11.50 -13.92
C ARG A 207 1.83 -9.98 -13.85
N VAL A 208 2.30 -9.41 -12.74
CA VAL A 208 2.40 -7.94 -12.58
C VAL A 208 3.28 -7.33 -13.66
N ALA A 209 4.48 -7.85 -13.87
CA ALA A 209 5.45 -7.34 -14.85
C ALA A 209 4.99 -7.48 -16.31
N MET A 210 4.12 -8.47 -16.60
CA MET A 210 3.62 -8.72 -17.95
C MET A 210 2.30 -8.01 -18.25
N THR A 211 1.40 -7.86 -17.27
CA THR A 211 0.08 -7.24 -17.47
C THR A 211 0.03 -5.77 -17.07
N GLY A 212 0.99 -5.30 -16.27
CA GLY A 212 0.98 -3.97 -15.66
C GLY A 212 -0.06 -3.80 -14.54
N VAL A 213 -0.84 -4.84 -14.21
CA VAL A 213 -1.87 -4.75 -13.17
C VAL A 213 -1.21 -4.97 -11.80
N PRO A 214 -1.27 -3.99 -10.89
CA PRO A 214 -0.69 -4.13 -9.56
C PRO A 214 -1.43 -5.18 -8.73
N VAL A 215 -0.71 -5.87 -7.85
CA VAL A 215 -1.27 -6.88 -6.95
C VAL A 215 -0.82 -6.60 -5.52
N ARG A 216 -1.65 -7.00 -4.56
CA ARG A 216 -1.30 -6.99 -3.14
C ARG A 216 -1.76 -8.27 -2.47
N PHE A 217 -0.94 -8.78 -1.56
CA PHE A 217 -1.29 -9.93 -0.75
C PHE A 217 -0.46 -9.96 0.53
N GLU A 218 -1.03 -10.56 1.58
CA GLU A 218 -0.29 -10.93 2.78
C GLU A 218 0.07 -12.42 2.72
N ARG A 219 1.35 -12.75 2.86
CA ARG A 219 1.81 -14.15 2.75
C ARG A 219 2.96 -14.43 3.69
N TYR A 220 2.94 -15.63 4.27
CA TYR A 220 4.06 -16.15 5.05
C TYR A 220 5.16 -16.63 4.11
N SER A 221 6.37 -16.10 4.27
CA SER A 221 7.56 -16.61 3.61
C SER A 221 8.19 -17.68 4.48
N ARG A 222 8.18 -18.94 4.02
CA ARG A 222 8.85 -20.05 4.73
C ARG A 222 10.36 -19.86 4.79
N SER A 223 10.97 -19.41 3.68
CA SER A 223 12.42 -19.22 3.57
C SER A 223 12.94 -18.15 4.55
N LEU A 224 12.14 -17.12 4.83
CA LEU A 224 12.50 -16.03 5.73
C LEU A 224 11.89 -16.17 7.14
N GLY A 225 10.98 -17.14 7.34
CA GLY A 225 10.32 -17.38 8.62
C GLY A 225 9.40 -16.25 9.10
N ARG A 226 8.90 -15.40 8.19
CA ARG A 226 8.19 -14.15 8.51
C ARG A 226 6.94 -13.97 7.65
N TRP A 227 5.96 -13.26 8.18
CA TRP A 227 4.81 -12.77 7.41
C TRP A 227 5.13 -11.43 6.77
N PHE A 228 4.84 -11.31 5.48
CA PHE A 228 4.96 -10.07 4.73
C PHE A 228 3.62 -9.63 4.17
N ASP A 229 3.32 -8.34 4.30
CA ASP A 229 2.36 -7.64 3.45
C ASP A 229 3.12 -7.09 2.24
N VAL A 230 2.74 -7.53 1.05
CA VAL A 230 3.47 -7.22 -0.18
C VAL A 230 2.54 -6.56 -1.18
N SER A 231 2.96 -5.38 -1.64
CA SER A 231 2.36 -4.69 -2.79
C SER A 231 3.36 -4.69 -3.94
N ALA A 232 2.96 -5.15 -5.12
CA ALA A 232 3.80 -5.20 -6.31
C ALA A 232 3.15 -4.50 -7.49
N PHE A 233 3.95 -3.75 -8.26
CA PHE A 233 3.52 -3.03 -9.46
C PHE A 233 4.62 -3.05 -10.53
N SER A 234 4.27 -2.79 -11.79
CA SER A 234 5.23 -2.79 -12.90
C SER A 234 5.61 -1.36 -13.29
N PRO A 235 6.87 -0.94 -13.13
CA PRO A 235 7.33 0.38 -13.58
C PRO A 235 7.72 0.41 -15.06
N ALA A 236 8.08 -0.74 -15.64
CA ALA A 236 8.45 -0.91 -17.03
C ALA A 236 8.15 -2.34 -17.49
N LEU A 237 8.01 -2.54 -18.80
CA LEU A 237 7.78 -3.86 -19.38
C LEU A 237 8.86 -4.86 -18.91
N ASN A 238 8.43 -6.03 -18.41
CA ASN A 238 9.29 -7.08 -17.84
C ASN A 238 9.99 -6.73 -16.51
N GLN A 239 9.66 -5.60 -15.89
CA GLN A 239 10.13 -5.23 -14.56
C GLN A 239 8.96 -5.13 -13.58
N PHE A 240 9.25 -5.37 -12.30
CA PHE A 240 8.32 -5.11 -11.21
C PHE A 240 9.05 -4.61 -9.97
N ALA A 241 8.38 -3.73 -9.23
CA ALA A 241 8.80 -3.25 -7.93
C ALA A 241 7.93 -3.90 -6.85
N THR A 242 8.52 -4.21 -5.70
CA THR A 242 7.82 -4.73 -4.52
C THR A 242 8.04 -3.81 -3.33
N ILE A 243 6.96 -3.51 -2.63
CA ILE A 243 6.96 -2.85 -1.33
C ILE A 243 6.52 -3.88 -0.30
N ILE A 244 7.35 -4.11 0.72
CA ILE A 244 7.15 -5.13 1.73
C ILE A 244 7.12 -4.52 3.14
N ASP A 245 6.19 -5.02 3.95
CA ASP A 245 6.16 -4.75 5.38
C ASP A 245 6.14 -6.05 6.18
N ASN A 246 6.89 -6.10 7.28
CA ASN A 246 6.96 -7.28 8.14
C ASN A 246 5.84 -7.25 9.17
N ILE A 247 4.78 -8.02 8.90
CA ILE A 247 3.57 -8.06 9.74
C ILE A 247 3.58 -9.25 10.72
N THR A 248 4.73 -9.87 10.97
CA THR A 248 4.83 -11.10 11.79
C THR A 248 4.29 -10.88 13.21
N GLU A 249 4.67 -9.79 13.88
CA GLU A 249 4.17 -9.49 15.23
C GLU A 249 2.66 -9.29 15.26
N ARG A 250 2.13 -8.53 14.28
CA ARG A 250 0.68 -8.32 14.11
C ARG A 250 -0.05 -9.65 13.91
N ARG A 251 0.42 -10.50 12.99
CA ARG A 251 -0.20 -11.82 12.73
C ARG A 251 -0.11 -12.75 13.93
N THR A 252 0.98 -12.71 14.69
CA THR A 252 1.14 -13.53 15.90
C THR A 252 0.21 -13.05 17.02
N ALA A 253 0.06 -11.73 17.20
CA ALA A 253 -0.87 -11.15 18.16
C ALA A 253 -2.33 -11.42 17.80
N GLU A 254 -2.71 -11.20 16.53
CA GLU A 254 -4.05 -11.52 16.01
C GLU A 254 -4.35 -13.01 16.13
N SER A 255 -3.42 -13.89 15.75
CA SER A 255 -3.60 -15.35 15.87
C SER A 255 -3.66 -15.82 17.32
N GLY A 256 -2.88 -15.21 18.22
CA GLY A 256 -2.94 -15.49 19.66
C GLY A 256 -4.27 -15.07 20.27
N LEU A 257 -4.80 -13.92 19.86
CA LEU A 257 -6.12 -13.43 20.27
C LEU A 257 -7.25 -14.31 19.67
N ARG A 258 -7.14 -14.65 18.38
CA ARG A 258 -8.09 -15.50 17.66
C ARG A 258 -8.10 -16.94 18.15
N SER A 259 -6.96 -17.49 18.57
CA SER A 259 -6.89 -18.81 19.18
C SER A 259 -7.59 -18.86 20.54
N ARG A 260 -7.48 -17.78 21.34
CA ARG A 260 -8.24 -17.66 22.60
C ARG A 260 -9.75 -17.48 22.38
N LEU A 261 -10.14 -16.76 21.32
CA LEU A 261 -11.54 -16.59 20.92
C LEU A 261 -12.14 -17.86 20.28
N SER A 262 -11.38 -18.57 19.44
CA SER A 262 -11.79 -19.79 18.73
C SER A 262 -12.07 -20.95 19.68
N ALA A 263 -11.32 -21.07 20.78
CA ALA A 263 -11.60 -22.05 21.83
C ALA A 263 -12.98 -21.85 22.49
N LEU A 264 -13.51 -20.62 22.46
CA LEU A 264 -14.77 -20.25 23.10
C LEU A 264 -15.99 -20.23 22.15
N THR A 265 -15.84 -20.41 20.83
CA THR A 265 -16.86 -19.97 19.84
C THR A 265 -17.21 -20.98 18.73
N ARG A 266 -16.84 -22.27 18.84
CA ARG A 266 -17.10 -23.27 17.78
C ARG A 266 -18.62 -23.53 17.55
N PRO A 267 -19.05 -23.73 16.28
CA PRO A 267 -20.46 -23.93 15.92
C PRO A 267 -20.98 -25.35 16.24
N ALA A 268 -22.31 -25.45 16.35
CA ALA A 268 -23.08 -26.55 16.94
C ALA A 268 -23.04 -27.94 16.25
N ALA A 269 -22.19 -28.17 15.23
CA ALA A 269 -22.16 -29.45 14.52
C ALA A 269 -21.20 -30.50 15.13
N ASP A 270 -20.24 -30.09 15.97
CA ASP A 270 -19.22 -30.96 16.58
C ASP A 270 -19.35 -31.02 18.12
N LEU A 271 -20.57 -31.22 18.63
CA LEU A 271 -20.79 -31.50 20.06
C LEU A 271 -20.14 -32.82 20.53
N ASP A 272 -19.76 -33.69 19.58
CA ASP A 272 -19.03 -34.93 19.85
C ASP A 272 -17.54 -34.69 20.22
N GLU A 273 -17.00 -33.49 19.99
CA GLU A 273 -15.61 -33.13 20.33
C GLU A 273 -15.48 -32.21 21.56
N VAL A 274 -16.59 -31.69 22.11
CA VAL A 274 -16.55 -30.83 23.30
C VAL A 274 -16.38 -31.69 24.54
N THR A 275 -15.24 -31.59 25.21
CA THR A 275 -14.92 -32.39 26.39
C THR A 275 -15.25 -31.65 27.68
N PHE A 276 -15.45 -32.39 28.78
CA PHE A 276 -15.76 -31.81 30.09
C PHE A 276 -14.82 -30.65 30.52
N PRO A 277 -13.49 -30.73 30.30
CA PRO A 277 -12.55 -29.64 30.60
C PRO A 277 -12.72 -28.37 29.74
N ASP A 278 -13.33 -28.45 28.56
CA ASP A 278 -13.48 -27.29 27.65
C ASP A 278 -14.56 -26.32 28.14
N VAL A 279 -15.49 -26.81 28.97
CA VAL A 279 -16.70 -26.09 29.38
C VAL A 279 -16.74 -25.82 30.88
N ILE A 280 -16.08 -26.68 31.67
CA ILE A 280 -16.06 -26.61 33.14
C ILE A 280 -14.61 -26.68 33.61
N ASP A 281 -14.22 -25.72 34.47
CA ASP A 281 -12.88 -25.67 35.06
C ASP A 281 -12.57 -26.93 35.88
N GLY A 282 -11.70 -27.77 35.33
CA GLY A 282 -11.31 -29.03 35.95
C GLY A 282 -10.56 -28.87 37.26
N GLU A 283 -9.75 -27.82 37.44
CA GLU A 283 -9.06 -27.57 38.71
C GLU A 283 -10.04 -27.16 39.81
N GLY A 284 -11.00 -26.29 39.49
CA GLY A 284 -12.04 -25.86 40.43
C GLY A 284 -12.94 -27.00 40.89
N VAL A 285 -13.29 -27.93 39.99
CA VAL A 285 -14.11 -29.10 40.35
C VAL A 285 -13.34 -30.10 41.21
N MET A 286 -12.05 -30.35 40.93
CA MET A 286 -11.21 -31.19 41.79
C MET A 286 -11.03 -30.61 43.20
N GLU A 287 -10.97 -29.28 43.34
CA GLU A 287 -10.93 -28.61 44.64
C GLU A 287 -12.23 -28.85 45.44
N VAL A 288 -13.38 -28.78 44.77
CA VAL A 288 -14.67 -29.10 45.40
C VAL A 288 -14.73 -30.57 45.82
N GLN A 289 -14.22 -31.51 45.00
CA GLN A 289 -14.16 -32.93 45.37
C GLN A 289 -13.34 -33.18 46.64
N ARG A 290 -12.18 -32.52 46.77
CA ARG A 290 -11.30 -32.65 47.94
C ARG A 290 -11.97 -32.07 49.19
N ASN A 291 -12.56 -30.89 49.09
CA ASN A 291 -13.29 -30.27 50.20
C ASN A 291 -14.50 -31.12 50.64
N LEU A 292 -15.18 -31.78 49.69
CA LEU A 292 -16.29 -32.69 49.98
C LEU A 292 -15.82 -33.95 50.74
N PHE A 293 -14.64 -34.47 50.38
CA PHE A 293 -14.01 -35.57 51.11
C PHE A 293 -13.63 -35.18 52.54
N ASP A 294 -12.99 -34.03 52.73
CA ASP A 294 -12.59 -33.55 54.07
C ASP A 294 -13.80 -33.33 54.99
N LEU A 295 -14.95 -32.94 54.43
CA LEU A 295 -16.17 -32.66 55.19
C LEU A 295 -16.97 -33.93 55.53
N ILE A 296 -17.12 -34.86 54.58
CA ILE A 296 -18.05 -35.99 54.70
C ILE A 296 -17.31 -37.31 54.97
N GLY A 297 -16.01 -37.37 54.71
CA GLY A 297 -15.19 -38.57 54.83
C GLY A 297 -15.41 -39.60 53.73
N ILE A 298 -16.12 -39.25 52.65
CA ILE A 298 -16.43 -40.13 51.52
C ILE A 298 -15.82 -39.53 50.26
N ARG A 299 -14.99 -40.30 49.56
CA ARG A 299 -14.33 -39.85 48.33
C ARG A 299 -15.35 -39.73 47.20
N SER A 300 -15.07 -38.90 46.20
CA SER A 300 -15.85 -38.82 44.96
C SER A 300 -14.94 -38.82 43.74
N MET A 301 -15.48 -39.17 42.58
CA MET A 301 -14.77 -39.18 41.29
C MET A 301 -15.66 -38.63 40.19
N ILE A 302 -15.06 -38.14 39.11
CA ILE A 302 -15.79 -37.71 37.91
C ILE A 302 -15.36 -38.58 36.75
N LEU A 303 -16.36 -39.14 36.09
CA LEU A 303 -16.22 -40.00 34.94
C LEU A 303 -16.77 -39.26 33.72
N GLY A 304 -16.08 -39.38 32.58
CA GLY A 304 -16.56 -38.89 31.29
C GLY A 304 -17.76 -39.70 30.81
N PRO A 305 -18.35 -39.33 29.67
CA PRO A 305 -19.46 -40.06 29.06
C PRO A 305 -19.05 -41.46 28.59
N ASP A 306 -17.77 -41.64 28.23
CA ASP A 306 -17.13 -42.92 27.94
C ASP A 306 -16.77 -43.73 29.20
N ARG A 307 -17.11 -43.20 30.39
CA ARG A 307 -16.84 -43.78 31.72
C ARG A 307 -15.35 -43.87 32.07
N ALA A 308 -14.50 -43.20 31.30
CA ALA A 308 -13.11 -42.99 31.68
C ALA A 308 -13.01 -41.87 32.73
N PRO A 309 -12.02 -41.90 33.63
CA PRO A 309 -11.75 -40.77 34.52
C PRO A 309 -11.42 -39.53 33.70
N VAL A 310 -12.08 -38.40 34.00
CA VAL A 310 -11.78 -37.12 33.30
C VAL A 310 -10.41 -36.57 33.71
N PHE A 311 -9.93 -36.91 34.90
CA PHE A 311 -8.64 -36.45 35.44
C PHE A 311 -7.70 -37.63 35.71
N GLU A 312 -6.41 -37.47 35.39
CA GLU A 312 -5.37 -38.53 35.54
C GLU A 312 -5.10 -38.92 37.02
N ALA A 313 -5.32 -38.00 37.97
CA ALA A 313 -5.10 -38.24 39.40
C ALA A 313 -6.37 -38.77 40.08
N LEU A 314 -6.54 -40.09 40.07
CA LEU A 314 -7.68 -40.77 40.71
C LEU A 314 -7.51 -40.90 42.23
N GLU A 315 -8.34 -40.21 43.00
CA GLU A 315 -8.53 -40.49 44.44
C GLU A 315 -9.55 -41.61 44.66
N ARG A 316 -9.22 -42.85 44.24
CA ARG A 316 -10.05 -44.04 44.51
C ARG A 316 -9.87 -44.54 45.94
N SER A 317 -10.91 -45.13 46.54
CA SER A 317 -10.72 -45.94 47.74
C SER A 317 -9.98 -47.24 47.40
N ASP A 318 -9.26 -47.81 48.37
CA ASP A 318 -8.57 -49.10 48.20
C ASP A 318 -9.53 -50.21 47.76
N PHE A 319 -10.78 -50.14 48.23
CA PHE A 319 -11.86 -51.00 47.78
C PHE A 319 -12.13 -50.86 46.28
N CYS A 320 -12.27 -49.63 45.77
CA CYS A 320 -12.46 -49.40 44.34
C CYS A 320 -11.24 -49.86 43.52
N ASN A 321 -10.02 -49.69 44.03
CA ASN A 321 -8.80 -50.13 43.36
C ASN A 321 -8.73 -51.64 43.20
N ILE A 322 -9.05 -52.40 44.26
CA ILE A 322 -9.05 -53.87 44.22
C ILE A 322 -10.14 -54.38 43.28
N VAL A 323 -11.32 -53.77 43.31
CA VAL A 323 -12.46 -54.23 42.50
C VAL A 323 -12.32 -53.85 41.02
N SER A 324 -11.61 -52.76 40.70
CA SER A 324 -11.35 -52.32 39.32
C SER A 324 -10.03 -52.82 38.72
N GLY A 325 -9.24 -53.58 39.47
CA GLY A 325 -7.91 -54.07 39.06
C GLY A 325 -7.93 -55.22 38.03
N SER A 326 -6.81 -55.41 37.33
CA SER A 326 -6.61 -56.32 36.19
C SER A 326 -6.82 -57.82 36.46
N GLY A 327 -7.07 -58.23 37.71
CA GLY A 327 -7.35 -59.61 38.12
C GLY A 327 -8.84 -60.00 38.11
N ALA A 328 -9.76 -59.07 37.90
CA ALA A 328 -11.19 -59.35 37.96
C ALA A 328 -11.72 -60.09 36.70
N LYS A 329 -12.47 -61.18 36.89
CA LYS A 329 -13.12 -62.00 35.84
C LYS A 329 -14.43 -61.40 35.31
N LYS A 330 -15.05 -60.47 36.04
CA LYS A 330 -16.26 -59.75 35.63
C LYS A 330 -16.06 -58.25 35.81
N PRO A 331 -16.63 -57.40 34.93
CA PRO A 331 -16.64 -55.96 35.15
C PRO A 331 -17.36 -55.64 36.47
N PHE A 332 -16.88 -54.61 37.15
CA PHE A 332 -17.45 -54.11 38.39
C PHE A 332 -18.94 -53.76 38.17
N PRO A 333 -19.91 -54.29 38.95
CA PRO A 333 -21.36 -54.03 38.79
C PRO A 333 -21.76 -52.55 38.85
N PHE A 334 -20.84 -51.70 39.30
CA PHE A 334 -20.95 -50.25 39.26
C PHE A 334 -20.97 -49.67 37.84
N MET A 335 -20.29 -50.29 36.88
CA MET A 335 -20.31 -49.84 35.48
C MET A 335 -21.68 -50.08 34.85
N ASP A 336 -22.35 -51.18 35.21
CA ASP A 336 -23.74 -51.46 34.82
C ASP A 336 -24.72 -50.52 35.55
N PHE A 337 -24.41 -50.13 36.79
CA PHE A 337 -25.18 -49.10 37.50
C PHE A 337 -25.17 -47.75 36.79
N LEU A 338 -24.04 -47.34 36.19
CA LEU A 338 -23.95 -46.10 35.42
C LEU A 338 -24.78 -46.15 34.12
N GLU A 339 -25.06 -47.33 33.57
CA GLU A 339 -25.91 -47.50 32.37
C GLU A 339 -27.39 -47.18 32.64
N ASP A 340 -27.84 -47.40 33.87
CA ASP A 340 -29.22 -47.14 34.29
C ASP A 340 -29.45 -45.67 34.72
N ILE A 341 -28.42 -44.82 34.74
CA ILE A 341 -28.51 -43.43 35.20
C ILE A 341 -29.00 -42.54 34.05
N GLY A 342 -30.27 -42.14 34.13
CA GLY A 342 -30.83 -41.07 33.30
C GLY A 342 -30.41 -39.67 33.75
N ASP A 343 -31.27 -38.67 33.56
CA ASP A 343 -30.93 -37.26 33.75
C ASP A 343 -30.94 -36.76 35.22
N SER A 344 -30.83 -37.65 36.20
CA SER A 344 -30.99 -37.29 37.61
C SER A 344 -30.10 -38.10 38.57
N LEU A 345 -29.97 -37.61 39.80
CA LEU A 345 -29.24 -38.28 40.87
C LEU A 345 -29.79 -39.70 41.11
N CYS A 346 -28.91 -40.69 41.08
CA CYS A 346 -29.25 -42.07 41.43
C CYS A 346 -28.46 -42.52 42.66
N ILE A 347 -29.15 -43.16 43.62
CA ILE A 347 -28.56 -43.77 44.82
C ILE A 347 -28.91 -45.26 44.80
N LYS A 348 -27.91 -46.15 44.89
CA LYS A 348 -28.13 -47.61 44.89
C LYS A 348 -27.55 -48.23 46.15
N GLN A 349 -28.34 -49.09 46.78
CA GLN A 349 -27.95 -49.87 47.96
C GLN A 349 -27.66 -51.32 47.55
N ASP A 350 -26.88 -52.00 48.36
CA ASP A 350 -26.51 -53.42 48.25
C ASP A 350 -25.88 -53.80 46.90
N LEU A 351 -25.20 -52.82 46.26
CA LEU A 351 -24.64 -52.99 44.91
C LEU A 351 -23.53 -54.04 44.85
N CYS A 352 -22.66 -54.09 45.88
CA CYS A 352 -21.55 -55.04 45.96
C CYS A 352 -21.89 -56.19 46.92
N PHE A 353 -22.32 -55.84 48.12
CA PHE A 353 -22.79 -56.73 49.17
C PHE A 353 -23.72 -55.92 50.10
N GLU A 354 -24.44 -56.62 50.97
CA GLU A 354 -25.46 -56.04 51.83
C GLU A 354 -24.88 -54.93 52.72
N GLY A 355 -25.54 -53.78 52.75
CA GLY A 355 -25.12 -52.58 53.47
C GLY A 355 -24.22 -51.63 52.68
N THR A 356 -23.81 -51.96 51.44
CA THR A 356 -23.01 -51.04 50.59
C THR A 356 -23.91 -50.01 49.93
N ILE A 357 -23.52 -48.74 49.91
CA ILE A 357 -24.27 -47.66 49.26
C ILE A 357 -23.38 -46.85 48.32
N VAL A 358 -23.92 -46.47 47.16
CA VAL A 358 -23.22 -45.66 46.14
C VAL A 358 -24.19 -44.64 45.52
N ALA A 359 -23.67 -43.52 45.03
CA ALA A 359 -24.47 -42.51 44.34
C ALA A 359 -23.73 -41.90 43.16
N ALA A 360 -24.48 -41.45 42.15
CA ALA A 360 -23.93 -40.73 41.02
C ALA A 360 -24.94 -39.72 40.46
N ALA A 361 -24.45 -38.56 40.04
CA ALA A 361 -25.23 -37.48 39.44
C ALA A 361 -24.64 -37.09 38.06
N PRO A 362 -25.48 -36.91 37.03
CA PRO A 362 -25.00 -36.54 35.69
C PRO A 362 -24.70 -35.04 35.58
N PHE A 363 -23.75 -34.70 34.69
CA PHE A 363 -23.58 -33.36 34.15
C PHE A 363 -24.24 -33.28 32.79
N ILE A 364 -25.13 -32.32 32.57
CA ILE A 364 -25.96 -32.27 31.35
C ILE A 364 -25.90 -30.89 30.74
N ILE A 365 -25.49 -30.80 29.48
CA ILE A 365 -25.41 -29.54 28.72
C ILE A 365 -26.20 -29.76 27.42
N GLU A 366 -27.19 -28.91 27.13
CA GLU A 366 -28.11 -29.04 25.99
C GLU A 366 -28.78 -30.43 25.82
N GLY A 367 -28.96 -31.17 26.92
CA GLY A 367 -29.55 -32.52 26.89
C GLY A 367 -28.55 -33.64 26.60
N GLN A 368 -27.26 -33.33 26.43
CA GLN A 368 -26.18 -34.31 26.33
C GLN A 368 -25.49 -34.51 27.68
N THR A 369 -25.27 -35.77 28.07
CA THR A 369 -24.53 -36.10 29.29
C THR A 369 -23.03 -35.91 29.05
N MET A 370 -22.43 -34.95 29.75
CA MET A 370 -21.00 -34.63 29.67
C MET A 370 -20.14 -35.50 30.60
N GLY A 371 -20.76 -36.24 31.51
CA GLY A 371 -20.09 -37.11 32.48
C GLY A 371 -20.93 -37.33 33.74
N TYR A 372 -20.38 -38.10 34.68
CA TYR A 372 -21.03 -38.47 35.94
C TYR A 372 -20.13 -38.14 37.12
N TRP A 373 -20.66 -37.40 38.09
CA TRP A 373 -20.03 -37.22 39.39
C TRP A 373 -20.50 -38.32 40.35
N VAL A 374 -19.57 -39.17 40.73
CA VAL A 374 -19.79 -40.39 41.52
C VAL A 374 -19.29 -40.20 42.94
N LEU A 375 -20.12 -40.50 43.94
CA LEU A 375 -19.70 -40.74 45.31
C LEU A 375 -19.21 -42.18 45.45
N CYS A 376 -18.01 -42.38 45.99
CA CYS A 376 -17.42 -43.69 46.20
C CYS A 376 -18.26 -44.53 47.19
N PRO A 377 -18.18 -45.86 47.13
CA PRO A 377 -18.94 -46.74 48.01
C PRO A 377 -18.69 -46.46 49.49
N ALA A 378 -19.76 -46.48 50.28
CA ALA A 378 -19.72 -46.44 51.74
C ALA A 378 -20.57 -47.59 52.31
N THR A 379 -20.52 -47.80 53.63
CA THR A 379 -21.28 -48.88 54.29
C THR A 379 -22.18 -48.35 55.40
N THR A 380 -23.37 -48.94 55.55
CA THR A 380 -24.30 -48.61 56.63
C THR A 380 -24.10 -49.48 57.88
N ALA A 381 -23.48 -50.64 57.72
CA ALA A 381 -23.17 -51.61 58.77
C ALA A 381 -21.78 -52.22 58.56
N ALA A 382 -21.30 -52.98 59.55
CA ALA A 382 -20.05 -53.74 59.38
C ALA A 382 -20.21 -54.76 58.24
N PRO A 383 -19.28 -54.81 57.27
CA PRO A 383 -19.35 -55.80 56.18
C PRO A 383 -19.31 -57.22 56.73
N ASP A 384 -20.21 -58.10 56.27
CA ASP A 384 -20.13 -59.53 56.56
C ASP A 384 -18.97 -60.16 55.75
N PRO A 385 -17.92 -60.69 56.40
CA PRO A 385 -16.77 -61.28 55.72
C PRO A 385 -17.15 -62.40 54.74
N ASP A 386 -18.20 -63.19 55.02
CA ASP A 386 -18.60 -64.28 54.15
C ASP A 386 -19.32 -63.78 52.89
N GLN A 387 -20.09 -62.69 53.00
CA GLN A 387 -20.67 -62.00 51.84
C GLN A 387 -19.59 -61.33 50.99
N VAL A 388 -18.63 -60.63 51.60
CA VAL A 388 -17.52 -60.00 50.87
C VAL A 388 -16.65 -61.05 50.17
N ARG A 389 -16.41 -62.21 50.80
CA ARG A 389 -15.67 -63.33 50.19
C ARG A 389 -16.46 -64.01 49.07
N ALA A 390 -17.79 -64.07 49.17
CA ALA A 390 -18.66 -64.53 48.08
C ALA A 390 -18.61 -63.55 46.89
N TYR A 391 -18.69 -62.24 47.16
CA TYR A 391 -18.55 -61.20 46.14
C TYR A 391 -17.18 -61.23 45.48
N ALA A 392 -16.09 -61.32 46.25
CA ALA A 392 -14.72 -61.45 45.73
C ALA A 392 -14.56 -62.65 44.79
N ARG A 393 -15.14 -63.81 45.13
CA ARG A 393 -15.17 -64.99 44.26
C ARG A 393 -15.97 -64.76 42.97
N SER A 394 -17.06 -63.98 43.04
CA SER A 394 -17.90 -63.67 41.88
C SER A 394 -17.20 -62.79 40.85
N ILE A 395 -16.32 -61.88 41.31
CA ILE A 395 -15.53 -60.99 40.47
C ILE A 395 -14.09 -61.47 40.26
N GLY A 396 -13.63 -62.54 40.93
CA GLY A 396 -12.32 -63.16 40.70
C GLY A 396 -11.11 -62.46 41.36
N VAL A 397 -11.31 -61.67 42.42
CA VAL A 397 -10.24 -60.96 43.15
C VAL A 397 -9.90 -61.65 44.47
N ASP A 398 -8.78 -61.28 45.09
CA ASP A 398 -8.37 -61.81 46.41
C ASP A 398 -9.40 -61.41 47.50
N GLY A 399 -10.04 -62.41 48.09
CA GLY A 399 -11.08 -62.22 49.09
C GLY A 399 -10.57 -61.62 50.39
N GLU A 400 -9.35 -61.94 50.83
CA GLU A 400 -8.81 -61.41 52.09
C GLU A 400 -8.38 -59.95 51.92
N ALA A 401 -7.79 -59.60 50.78
CA ALA A 401 -7.50 -58.22 50.42
C ALA A 401 -8.79 -57.37 50.30
N LEU A 402 -9.85 -57.93 49.70
CA LEU A 402 -11.12 -57.23 49.55
C LEU A 402 -11.85 -57.06 50.90
N ILE A 403 -11.76 -58.02 51.81
CA ILE A 403 -12.30 -57.90 53.18
C ILE A 403 -11.58 -56.78 53.94
N ALA A 404 -10.24 -56.71 53.86
CA ALA A 404 -9.48 -55.65 54.49
C ALA A 404 -9.90 -54.25 53.96
N ALA A 405 -10.06 -54.12 52.64
CA ALA A 405 -10.49 -52.88 52.02
C ALA A 405 -11.97 -52.55 52.28
N ALA A 406 -12.86 -53.54 52.36
CA ALA A 406 -14.27 -53.36 52.70
C ALA A 406 -14.43 -52.87 54.15
N ASN A 407 -13.62 -53.39 55.07
CA ASN A 407 -13.59 -52.93 56.46
C ASN A 407 -13.07 -51.49 56.62
N ALA A 408 -12.28 -51.01 55.66
CA ALA A 408 -11.79 -49.64 55.61
C ALA A 408 -12.78 -48.66 54.94
N LEU A 409 -13.93 -49.12 54.42
CA LEU A 409 -14.93 -48.24 53.85
C LEU A 409 -15.56 -47.33 54.93
N PRO A 410 -15.87 -46.07 54.59
CA PRO A 410 -16.52 -45.15 55.51
C PRO A 410 -17.86 -45.73 55.99
N ARG A 411 -18.09 -45.73 57.31
CA ARG A 411 -19.39 -46.09 57.90
C ARG A 411 -20.25 -44.87 58.11
N VAL A 412 -21.36 -44.80 57.41
CA VAL A 412 -22.27 -43.64 57.44
C VAL A 412 -23.73 -44.09 57.41
N SER A 413 -24.61 -43.33 58.05
CA SER A 413 -26.05 -43.60 57.97
C SER A 413 -26.57 -43.32 56.55
N LEU A 414 -27.61 -44.05 56.13
CA LEU A 414 -28.26 -43.82 54.84
C LEU A 414 -28.75 -42.37 54.69
N ARG A 415 -29.20 -41.74 55.77
CA ARG A 415 -29.63 -40.34 55.79
C ARG A 415 -28.47 -39.38 55.50
N THR A 416 -27.32 -39.58 56.15
CA THR A 416 -26.11 -38.77 55.93
C THR A 416 -25.60 -38.92 54.49
N PHE A 417 -25.58 -40.15 53.98
CA PHE A 417 -25.16 -40.43 52.61
C PHE A 417 -26.10 -39.80 51.57
N SER A 418 -27.42 -39.88 51.81
CA SER A 418 -28.42 -39.28 50.91
C SER A 418 -28.32 -37.75 50.87
N MET A 419 -28.01 -37.10 51.98
CA MET A 419 -27.74 -35.65 51.99
C MET A 419 -26.48 -35.30 51.21
N ALA A 420 -25.39 -36.06 51.39
CA ALA A 420 -24.16 -35.88 50.63
C ALA A 420 -24.39 -36.04 49.12
N ALA A 421 -25.16 -37.06 48.73
CA ALA A 421 -25.54 -37.32 47.35
C ALA A 421 -26.42 -36.21 46.77
N GLY A 422 -27.39 -35.69 47.53
CA GLY A 422 -28.23 -34.55 47.11
C GLY A 422 -27.45 -33.25 46.95
N PHE A 423 -26.46 -33.01 47.82
CA PHE A 423 -25.56 -31.86 47.70
C PHE A 423 -24.67 -31.96 46.46
N LEU A 424 -24.11 -33.15 46.20
CA LEU A 424 -23.31 -33.42 45.00
C LEU A 424 -24.13 -33.23 43.72
N ALA A 425 -25.39 -33.69 43.69
CA ALA A 425 -26.28 -33.45 42.56
C ALA A 425 -26.59 -31.97 42.32
N SER A 426 -26.77 -31.19 43.41
CA SER A 426 -26.99 -29.75 43.32
C SER A 426 -25.77 -29.01 42.74
N LEU A 427 -24.56 -29.47 43.08
CA LEU A 427 -23.32 -28.98 42.50
C LEU A 427 -23.23 -29.33 41.01
N ALA A 428 -23.48 -30.59 40.65
CA ALA A 428 -23.46 -31.03 39.25
C ALA A 428 -24.43 -30.22 38.37
N ALA A 429 -25.63 -29.92 38.87
CA ALA A 429 -26.60 -29.05 38.19
C ALA A 429 -26.10 -27.59 38.03
N ARG A 430 -25.48 -27.01 39.06
CA ARG A 430 -24.92 -25.65 38.99
C ARG A 430 -23.77 -25.53 38.00
N PHE A 431 -22.90 -26.53 37.93
CA PHE A 431 -21.82 -26.57 36.95
C PHE A 431 -22.35 -26.75 35.53
N SER A 432 -23.39 -27.56 35.36
CA SER A 432 -24.12 -27.72 34.08
C SER A 432 -24.69 -26.38 33.58
N ASP A 433 -25.36 -25.61 34.46
CA ASP A 433 -25.87 -24.27 34.14
C ASP A 433 -24.75 -23.26 33.79
N LEU A 434 -23.60 -23.34 34.46
CA LEU A 434 -22.47 -22.46 34.19
C LEU A 434 -21.87 -22.77 32.82
N GLY A 435 -21.70 -24.05 32.50
CA GLY A 435 -21.22 -24.51 31.20
C GLY A 435 -22.12 -24.06 30.04
N MET A 436 -23.44 -24.14 30.23
CA MET A 436 -24.43 -23.62 29.28
C MET A 436 -24.25 -22.13 28.99
N LYS A 437 -23.98 -21.31 30.01
CA LYS A 437 -23.78 -19.86 29.84
C LYS A 437 -22.51 -19.54 29.06
N VAL A 438 -21.42 -20.27 29.31
CA VAL A 438 -20.15 -20.13 28.58
C VAL A 438 -20.35 -20.44 27.09
N LEU A 439 -21.05 -21.52 26.76
CA LEU A 439 -21.39 -21.90 25.38
C LEU A 439 -22.27 -20.88 24.67
N LEU A 440 -23.35 -20.40 25.31
CA LEU A 440 -24.26 -19.41 24.72
C LEU A 440 -23.55 -18.07 24.44
N GLN A 441 -22.64 -17.66 25.31
CA GLN A 441 -21.86 -16.44 25.13
C GLN A 441 -20.87 -16.54 23.97
N GLY A 442 -20.27 -17.71 23.78
CA GLY A 442 -19.47 -18.04 22.60
C GLY A 442 -20.25 -17.91 21.29
N ARG A 443 -21.47 -18.46 21.25
CA ARG A 443 -22.34 -18.40 20.06
C ARG A 443 -22.71 -16.98 19.67
N LEU A 444 -23.07 -16.12 20.64
CA LEU A 444 -23.48 -14.73 20.38
C LEU A 444 -22.34 -13.88 19.79
N LEU A 445 -21.09 -14.09 20.22
CA LEU A 445 -19.92 -13.38 19.69
C LEU A 445 -19.64 -13.76 18.22
N ASN A 446 -19.79 -15.04 17.89
CA ASN A 446 -19.57 -15.53 16.52
C ASN A 446 -20.65 -15.02 15.54
N GLU A 447 -21.92 -14.98 15.96
CA GLU A 447 -23.00 -14.41 15.15
C GLU A 447 -22.81 -12.91 14.89
N LEU A 448 -22.34 -12.15 15.88
CA LEU A 448 -22.03 -10.72 15.72
C LEU A 448 -20.89 -10.49 14.71
N GLU A 449 -19.80 -11.27 14.79
CA GLU A 449 -18.68 -11.17 13.85
C GLU A 449 -19.09 -11.56 12.42
N HIS A 450 -19.88 -12.62 12.25
CA HIS A 450 -20.36 -13.03 10.92
C HIS A 450 -21.35 -12.04 10.30
N VAL A 451 -22.23 -11.43 11.10
CA VAL A 451 -23.16 -10.40 10.62
C VAL A 451 -22.39 -9.12 10.24
N GLU A 452 -21.39 -8.71 11.02
CA GLU A 452 -20.54 -7.56 10.66
C GLU A 452 -19.71 -7.81 9.39
N ALA A 453 -19.13 -9.00 9.23
CA ALA A 453 -18.37 -9.37 8.04
C ALA A 453 -19.26 -9.43 6.78
N ALA A 454 -20.45 -10.04 6.88
CA ALA A 454 -21.39 -10.13 5.75
C ALA A 454 -21.96 -8.77 5.33
N LEU A 455 -22.14 -7.84 6.27
CA LEU A 455 -22.53 -6.46 5.96
C LEU A 455 -21.40 -5.72 5.23
N ARG A 456 -20.15 -5.92 5.63
CA ARG A 456 -18.96 -5.27 5.04
C ARG A 456 -18.68 -5.75 3.61
N ASP A 457 -18.73 -7.06 3.36
CA ASP A 457 -18.52 -7.65 2.03
C ASP A 457 -19.61 -7.22 1.04
N LYS A 458 -20.86 -7.08 1.51
CA LYS A 458 -21.99 -6.64 0.68
C LYS A 458 -21.87 -5.16 0.28
N ASP A 459 -21.39 -4.31 1.17
CA ASP A 459 -21.18 -2.88 0.89
C ASP A 459 -19.99 -2.66 -0.06
N GLU A 460 -18.89 -3.40 0.10
CA GLU A 460 -17.74 -3.35 -0.83
C GLU A 460 -18.11 -3.86 -2.23
N MET A 461 -18.78 -5.02 -2.33
CA MET A 461 -19.21 -5.56 -3.63
C MET A 461 -20.16 -4.62 -4.38
N SER A 462 -21.10 -3.99 -3.66
CA SER A 462 -22.04 -3.03 -4.25
C SER A 462 -21.33 -1.78 -4.78
N SER A 463 -20.29 -1.31 -4.08
CA SER A 463 -19.45 -0.18 -4.50
C SER A 463 -18.60 -0.50 -5.75
N ILE A 464 -18.02 -1.71 -5.79
CA ILE A 464 -17.19 -2.17 -6.91
C ILE A 464 -18.02 -2.31 -8.19
N ILE A 465 -19.22 -2.90 -8.11
CA ILE A 465 -20.10 -3.05 -9.26
C ILE A 465 -20.53 -1.67 -9.77
N PHE A 466 -20.99 -0.79 -8.87
CA PHE A 466 -21.45 0.55 -9.24
C PHE A 466 -20.37 1.38 -9.95
N SER A 467 -19.12 1.29 -9.48
CA SER A 467 -17.99 2.07 -10.01
C SER A 467 -17.45 1.57 -11.35
N ASN A 468 -17.57 0.27 -11.66
CA ASN A 468 -16.93 -0.34 -12.83
C ASN A 468 -17.86 -0.63 -14.03
N VAL A 469 -19.17 -0.30 -13.95
CA VAL A 469 -20.05 -0.49 -15.12
C VAL A 469 -19.68 0.51 -16.23
N PRO A 470 -19.42 0.06 -17.48
CA PRO A 470 -19.04 0.92 -18.61
C PRO A 470 -20.21 1.75 -19.17
N ALA A 471 -21.32 1.84 -18.43
CA ALA A 471 -22.49 2.65 -18.74
C ALA A 471 -22.64 3.68 -17.63
N GLY A 472 -23.10 4.90 -17.99
CA GLY A 472 -23.38 5.91 -16.99
C GLY A 472 -24.60 5.51 -16.16
N VAL A 473 -24.39 5.26 -14.86
CA VAL A 473 -25.44 4.95 -13.89
C VAL A 473 -25.72 6.19 -13.04
N TYR A 474 -26.99 6.53 -12.86
CA TYR A 474 -27.41 7.57 -11.94
C TYR A 474 -28.58 7.13 -11.07
N LEU A 475 -28.67 7.69 -9.87
CA LEU A 475 -29.80 7.57 -8.96
C LEU A 475 -30.36 8.95 -8.65
N ARG A 476 -31.68 9.11 -8.79
CA ARG A 476 -32.39 10.32 -8.37
C ARG A 476 -33.55 10.03 -7.44
N ASP A 477 -33.87 10.99 -6.58
CA ASP A 477 -35.07 10.95 -5.74
C ASP A 477 -36.35 11.33 -6.52
N THR A 478 -37.49 11.32 -5.83
CA THR A 478 -38.79 11.70 -6.43
C THR A 478 -38.91 13.17 -6.80
N ASP A 479 -38.02 14.02 -6.27
CA ASP A 479 -37.97 15.46 -6.56
C ASP A 479 -36.97 15.76 -7.71
N GLY A 480 -36.36 14.74 -8.30
CA GLY A 480 -35.46 14.83 -9.44
C GLY A 480 -34.02 15.21 -9.08
N LYS A 481 -33.62 15.14 -7.80
CA LYS A 481 -32.26 15.41 -7.37
C LYS A 481 -31.38 14.18 -7.49
N TYR A 482 -30.14 14.37 -7.96
CA TYR A 482 -29.13 13.30 -7.99
C TYR A 482 -28.71 12.93 -6.57
N LEU A 483 -28.90 11.66 -6.21
CA LEU A 483 -28.44 11.10 -4.94
C LEU A 483 -27.07 10.44 -5.10
N SER A 484 -26.81 9.83 -6.26
CA SER A 484 -25.55 9.16 -6.57
C SER A 484 -25.39 9.05 -8.10
N VAL A 485 -24.17 9.10 -8.59
CA VAL A 485 -23.80 8.80 -9.99
C VAL A 485 -22.51 8.00 -9.99
N ASN A 486 -22.30 7.16 -11.00
CA ASN A 486 -21.03 6.46 -11.14
C ASN A 486 -20.02 7.28 -11.96
N PRO A 487 -18.71 6.92 -11.93
CA PRO A 487 -17.68 7.64 -12.68
C PRO A 487 -17.94 7.69 -14.19
N ALA A 488 -18.53 6.63 -14.77
CA ALA A 488 -18.88 6.61 -16.19
C ALA A 488 -19.95 7.65 -16.55
N TYR A 489 -20.93 7.90 -15.66
CA TYR A 489 -21.94 8.93 -15.88
C TYR A 489 -21.31 10.33 -15.82
N ALA A 490 -20.49 10.58 -14.81
CA ALA A 490 -19.72 11.82 -14.64
C ALA A 490 -18.88 12.13 -15.90
N ALA A 491 -18.19 11.13 -16.45
CA ALA A 491 -17.40 11.24 -17.68
C ALA A 491 -18.24 11.49 -18.95
N ILE A 492 -19.41 10.84 -19.07
CA ILE A 492 -20.31 11.06 -20.22
C ILE A 492 -20.80 12.52 -20.23
N VAL A 493 -21.14 13.06 -19.06
CA VAL A 493 -21.69 14.42 -18.93
C VAL A 493 -20.61 15.48 -18.71
N ASP A 494 -19.31 15.13 -18.72
CA ASP A 494 -18.19 16.04 -18.49
C ASP A 494 -18.33 16.90 -17.22
N LEU A 495 -18.79 16.31 -16.12
CA LEU A 495 -18.88 16.96 -14.81
C LEU A 495 -18.32 16.05 -13.73
N ASP A 496 -17.75 16.65 -12.70
CA ASP A 496 -17.33 15.93 -11.49
C ASP A 496 -18.54 15.43 -10.69
N GLU A 497 -18.41 14.26 -10.05
CA GLU A 497 -19.48 13.64 -9.26
C GLU A 497 -20.01 14.59 -8.18
N ALA A 498 -19.14 15.23 -7.40
CA ALA A 498 -19.54 16.12 -6.31
C ALA A 498 -20.29 17.35 -6.82
N SER A 499 -20.04 17.74 -8.08
CA SER A 499 -20.75 18.85 -8.73
C SER A 499 -22.16 18.48 -9.22
N ILE A 500 -22.49 17.18 -9.27
CA ILE A 500 -23.77 16.63 -9.74
C ILE A 500 -24.69 16.31 -8.55
N ILE A 501 -24.15 15.74 -7.46
CA ILE A 501 -24.95 15.29 -6.31
C ILE A 501 -25.71 16.45 -5.67
N GLY A 502 -26.98 16.22 -5.34
CA GLY A 502 -27.89 17.19 -4.72
C GLY A 502 -28.53 18.20 -5.68
N LYS A 503 -28.06 18.28 -6.93
CA LYS A 503 -28.64 19.14 -7.98
C LYS A 503 -29.72 18.41 -8.77
N THR A 504 -30.51 19.16 -9.53
CA THR A 504 -31.49 18.64 -10.49
C THR A 504 -30.94 18.71 -11.91
N VAL A 505 -31.61 18.07 -12.88
CA VAL A 505 -31.24 18.22 -14.30
C VAL A 505 -31.31 19.65 -14.80
N TYR A 506 -32.19 20.48 -14.24
CA TYR A 506 -32.30 21.90 -14.61
C TYR A 506 -31.13 22.75 -14.12
N ASP A 507 -30.43 22.30 -13.07
CA ASP A 507 -29.26 22.99 -12.55
C ASP A 507 -27.99 22.67 -13.34
N LEU A 508 -28.02 21.61 -14.16
CA LEU A 508 -26.85 21.06 -14.86
C LEU A 508 -26.93 21.20 -16.38
N PHE A 509 -28.12 21.06 -16.97
CA PHE A 509 -28.32 21.07 -18.42
C PHE A 509 -29.17 22.26 -18.84
N ASP A 510 -29.11 22.62 -20.13
CA ASP A 510 -30.00 23.66 -20.64
C ASP A 510 -31.47 23.29 -20.48
N ARG A 511 -32.33 24.31 -20.47
CA ARG A 511 -33.74 24.14 -20.08
C ARG A 511 -34.52 23.26 -21.06
N GLU A 512 -34.12 23.27 -22.34
CA GLU A 512 -34.77 22.48 -23.38
C GLU A 512 -34.46 20.99 -23.17
N PHE A 513 -33.19 20.62 -22.97
CA PHE A 513 -32.83 19.23 -22.68
C PHE A 513 -33.29 18.78 -21.29
N ALA A 514 -33.11 19.60 -20.25
CA ALA A 514 -33.49 19.24 -18.88
C ALA A 514 -34.98 18.88 -18.77
N SER A 515 -35.85 19.55 -19.54
CA SER A 515 -37.29 19.26 -19.58
C SER A 515 -37.60 17.84 -20.05
N VAL A 516 -36.88 17.38 -21.08
CA VAL A 516 -37.05 16.03 -21.64
C VAL A 516 -36.65 14.95 -20.63
N PHE A 517 -35.54 15.15 -19.91
CA PHE A 517 -35.08 14.21 -18.89
C PHE A 517 -36.00 14.17 -17.67
N ASP A 518 -36.44 15.32 -17.19
CA ASP A 518 -37.35 15.44 -16.03
C ASP A 518 -38.72 14.83 -16.33
N GLU A 519 -39.28 15.06 -17.53
CA GLU A 519 -40.55 14.45 -17.95
C GLU A 519 -40.46 12.92 -18.04
N ALA A 520 -39.34 12.39 -18.53
CA ALA A 520 -39.09 10.95 -18.60
C ALA A 520 -38.97 10.32 -17.20
N ASP A 521 -38.21 10.92 -16.29
CA ASP A 521 -38.07 10.44 -14.92
C ASP A 521 -39.42 10.52 -14.16
N ARG A 522 -40.16 11.62 -14.30
CA ARG A 522 -41.51 11.77 -13.71
C ARG A 522 -42.49 10.72 -14.21
N ARG A 523 -42.44 10.36 -15.50
CA ARG A 523 -43.28 9.30 -16.07
C ARG A 523 -43.00 7.96 -15.41
N VAL A 524 -41.73 7.62 -15.20
CA VAL A 524 -41.32 6.36 -14.53
C VAL A 524 -41.78 6.35 -13.07
N ILE A 525 -41.63 7.48 -12.36
CA ILE A 525 -42.08 7.63 -10.96
C ILE A 525 -43.60 7.45 -10.83
N LEU A 526 -44.37 8.11 -11.69
CA LEU A 526 -45.84 8.09 -11.64
C LEU A 526 -46.43 6.75 -12.09
N THR A 527 -45.84 6.11 -13.09
CA THR A 527 -46.37 4.86 -13.65
C THR A 527 -45.85 3.61 -12.95
N GLY A 528 -44.72 3.72 -12.22
CA GLY A 528 -44.03 2.57 -11.63
C GLY A 528 -43.50 1.57 -12.67
N ARG A 529 -43.43 1.96 -13.94
CA ARG A 529 -42.96 1.10 -15.04
C ARG A 529 -41.65 1.62 -15.60
N ARG A 530 -40.76 0.70 -15.98
CA ARG A 530 -39.49 1.01 -16.65
C ARG A 530 -39.73 1.67 -18.01
N ASP A 531 -38.85 2.60 -18.37
CA ASP A 531 -38.82 3.26 -19.68
C ASP A 531 -37.54 2.83 -20.43
N LEU A 532 -37.70 2.29 -21.64
CA LEU A 532 -36.63 1.62 -22.39
C LEU A 532 -36.31 2.36 -23.69
N SER A 533 -35.08 2.88 -23.76
CA SER A 533 -34.29 3.31 -24.92
C SER A 533 -34.93 4.31 -25.88
N VAL A 534 -34.49 5.57 -25.74
CA VAL A 534 -34.71 6.65 -26.72
C VAL A 534 -33.33 7.20 -27.12
N GLU A 535 -33.00 7.17 -28.42
CA GLU A 535 -31.80 7.80 -28.97
C GLU A 535 -32.02 9.31 -29.09
N MET A 536 -31.15 10.11 -28.49
CA MET A 536 -31.25 11.56 -28.54
C MET A 536 -29.88 12.18 -28.73
N LYS A 537 -29.86 13.33 -29.41
CA LYS A 537 -28.67 14.17 -29.49
C LYS A 537 -28.78 15.19 -28.37
N ALA A 538 -27.77 15.23 -27.50
CA ALA A 538 -27.65 16.25 -26.46
C ALA A 538 -26.31 16.97 -26.54
N ARG A 539 -26.22 18.00 -25.71
CA ARG A 539 -24.98 18.71 -25.44
C ARG A 539 -24.64 18.52 -23.96
N THR A 540 -23.40 18.19 -23.66
CA THR A 540 -22.89 18.23 -22.30
C THR A 540 -22.88 19.68 -21.78
N PRO A 541 -22.81 19.90 -20.47
CA PRO A 541 -22.59 21.20 -19.86
C PRO A 541 -21.28 21.88 -20.33
N SER A 542 -20.26 21.09 -20.71
CA SER A 542 -19.00 21.59 -21.31
C SER A 542 -19.15 22.04 -22.77
N GLY A 543 -20.30 21.82 -23.40
CA GLY A 543 -20.60 22.22 -24.77
C GLY A 543 -20.35 21.14 -25.83
N ARG A 544 -19.88 19.94 -25.45
CA ARG A 544 -19.63 18.80 -26.35
C ARG A 544 -20.96 18.20 -26.82
N SER A 545 -21.15 18.05 -28.12
CA SER A 545 -22.35 17.39 -28.66
C SER A 545 -22.14 15.89 -28.75
N LEU A 546 -23.05 15.12 -28.14
CA LEU A 546 -23.02 13.66 -28.16
C LEU A 546 -24.39 13.10 -28.54
N TRP A 547 -24.39 11.88 -29.05
CA TRP A 547 -25.57 11.04 -29.18
C TRP A 547 -25.59 10.04 -28.03
N PHE A 548 -26.70 9.93 -27.31
CA PHE A 548 -26.84 8.94 -26.25
C PHE A 548 -28.16 8.18 -26.35
N THR A 549 -28.19 7.02 -25.69
CA THR A 549 -29.39 6.24 -25.42
C THR A 549 -29.51 6.01 -23.92
N ALA A 550 -30.72 6.13 -23.37
CA ALA A 550 -30.97 6.02 -21.93
C ALA A 550 -32.13 5.07 -21.60
N SER A 551 -32.02 4.37 -20.47
CA SER A 551 -33.09 3.54 -19.88
C SER A 551 -33.26 3.83 -18.40
N ARG A 552 -34.47 3.69 -17.87
CA ARG A 552 -34.83 4.11 -16.50
C ARG A 552 -35.71 3.09 -15.80
N THR A 553 -35.42 2.82 -14.53
CA THR A 553 -36.15 1.85 -13.70
C THR A 553 -36.52 2.49 -12.35
N PRO A 554 -37.76 2.31 -11.85
CA PRO A 554 -38.17 2.87 -10.56
C PRO A 554 -37.59 2.10 -9.38
N ILE A 555 -37.19 2.82 -8.32
CA ILE A 555 -36.77 2.25 -7.04
C ILE A 555 -37.95 2.27 -6.07
N HIS A 556 -38.22 1.13 -5.43
CA HIS A 556 -39.31 0.99 -4.47
C HIS A 556 -38.77 0.94 -3.03
N GLY A 557 -39.41 1.68 -2.13
CA GLY A 557 -39.13 1.64 -0.70
C GLY A 557 -39.98 0.61 0.04
N ALA A 558 -39.81 0.52 1.36
CA ALA A 558 -40.62 -0.34 2.23
C ALA A 558 -42.12 0.03 2.08
N GLY A 559 -42.95 -0.96 1.70
CA GLY A 559 -44.37 -0.77 1.42
C GLY A 559 -44.74 -0.58 -0.06
N GLY A 560 -43.81 -0.73 -1.00
CA GLY A 560 -44.10 -0.78 -2.44
C GLY A 560 -44.30 0.57 -3.12
N LYS A 561 -44.01 1.69 -2.42
CA LYS A 561 -44.04 3.05 -2.98
C LYS A 561 -42.74 3.34 -3.73
N VAL A 562 -42.82 3.97 -4.91
CA VAL A 562 -41.64 4.45 -5.64
C VAL A 562 -41.00 5.60 -4.87
N ILE A 563 -39.70 5.49 -4.58
CA ILE A 563 -38.90 6.47 -3.81
C ILE A 563 -37.82 7.14 -4.66
N GLY A 564 -37.67 6.75 -5.93
CA GLY A 564 -36.69 7.33 -6.84
C GLY A 564 -36.61 6.57 -8.16
N VAL A 565 -35.62 6.94 -9.00
CA VAL A 565 -35.35 6.34 -10.31
C VAL A 565 -33.86 6.07 -10.46
N VAL A 566 -33.53 4.87 -10.92
CA VAL A 566 -32.18 4.55 -11.42
C VAL A 566 -32.18 4.60 -12.95
N GLY A 567 -31.21 5.29 -13.54
CA GLY A 567 -31.05 5.39 -14.98
C GLY A 567 -29.70 4.89 -15.47
N LEU A 568 -29.69 4.33 -16.68
CA LEU A 568 -28.51 3.91 -17.44
C LEU A 568 -28.39 4.72 -18.72
N VAL A 569 -27.19 5.19 -19.05
CA VAL A 569 -26.89 6.03 -20.22
C VAL A 569 -25.67 5.50 -20.99
N PHE A 570 -25.77 5.43 -22.32
CA PHE A 570 -24.69 5.04 -23.24
C PHE A 570 -24.44 6.11 -24.32
N ASP A 571 -23.18 6.39 -24.66
CA ASP A 571 -22.79 7.24 -25.81
C ASP A 571 -22.67 6.41 -27.10
N ILE A 572 -23.32 6.86 -28.19
CA ILE A 572 -23.36 6.20 -29.52
C ILE A 572 -22.79 7.08 -30.65
N THR A 573 -22.05 8.14 -30.33
CA THR A 573 -21.59 9.17 -31.28
C THR A 573 -20.70 8.62 -32.39
N ALA A 574 -19.76 7.72 -32.08
CA ALA A 574 -18.84 7.14 -33.04
C ALA A 574 -19.55 6.35 -34.16
N GLN A 575 -20.65 5.69 -33.81
CA GLN A 575 -21.41 4.85 -34.74
C GLN A 575 -22.12 5.65 -35.84
N LYS A 576 -22.57 6.89 -35.56
CA LYS A 576 -23.27 7.74 -36.54
C LYS A 576 -22.33 8.34 -37.61
N LYS A 577 -21.12 8.76 -37.22
CA LYS A 577 -20.16 9.42 -38.13
C LYS A 577 -19.73 8.54 -39.31
N ALA A 578 -19.64 7.22 -39.12
CA ALA A 578 -19.22 6.29 -40.17
C ALA A 578 -20.22 6.22 -41.35
N ARG A 579 -21.51 6.49 -41.12
CA ARG A 579 -22.55 6.35 -42.15
C ARG A 579 -22.61 7.54 -43.12
N GLU A 580 -22.15 8.72 -42.69
CA GLU A 580 -22.18 9.96 -43.49
C GLU A 580 -21.06 10.01 -44.56
N ALA A 581 -19.93 9.34 -44.34
CA ALA A 581 -18.75 9.38 -45.21
C ALA A 581 -18.97 8.81 -46.63
N VAL A 582 -19.93 7.90 -46.82
CA VAL A 582 -20.17 7.24 -48.12
C VAL A 582 -20.83 8.17 -49.13
N ILE A 583 -21.68 9.10 -48.68
CA ILE A 583 -22.41 10.03 -49.56
C ILE A 583 -21.49 11.12 -50.12
N ASP A 584 -20.45 11.51 -49.37
CA ASP A 584 -19.52 12.58 -49.74
C ASP A 584 -18.59 12.21 -50.93
N SER A 585 -18.39 10.92 -51.18
CA SER A 585 -17.51 10.44 -52.27
C SER A 585 -18.10 10.64 -53.68
N GLU A 586 -19.43 10.60 -53.85
CA GLU A 586 -20.08 10.67 -55.17
C GLU A 586 -20.11 12.10 -55.72
N ILE A 587 -20.33 13.08 -54.84
CA ILE A 587 -20.32 14.51 -55.18
C ILE A 587 -18.90 14.95 -55.60
N ARG A 588 -17.88 14.43 -54.90
CA ARG A 588 -16.47 14.75 -55.13
C ARG A 588 -15.99 14.44 -56.56
N TYR A 589 -16.47 13.34 -57.16
CA TYR A 589 -16.08 12.95 -58.53
C TYR A 589 -16.53 13.95 -59.61
N ARG A 590 -17.80 14.41 -59.56
CA ARG A 590 -18.34 15.34 -60.57
C ARG A 590 -17.69 16.72 -60.51
N GLU A 591 -17.36 17.18 -59.31
CA GLU A 591 -16.67 18.46 -59.09
C GLU A 591 -15.24 18.44 -59.64
N ILE A 592 -14.50 17.35 -59.43
CA ILE A 592 -13.12 17.23 -59.93
C ILE A 592 -13.08 17.14 -61.46
N PHE A 593 -13.97 16.35 -62.07
CA PHE A 593 -13.96 16.14 -63.52
C PHE A 593 -14.21 17.43 -64.31
N ASN A 594 -15.18 18.25 -63.90
CA ASN A 594 -15.57 19.48 -64.63
C ASN A 594 -14.70 20.71 -64.32
N ASN A 595 -14.12 20.81 -63.11
CA ASN A 595 -13.29 21.95 -62.73
C ASN A 595 -11.79 21.75 -63.04
N MET A 596 -11.41 20.61 -63.63
CA MET A 596 -10.03 20.41 -64.08
C MET A 596 -9.66 21.44 -65.15
N ARG A 597 -8.43 21.99 -65.06
CA ARG A 597 -7.91 23.02 -65.97
C ARG A 597 -7.49 22.45 -67.33
N SER A 598 -6.97 21.23 -67.32
CA SER A 598 -6.58 20.44 -68.50
C SER A 598 -7.81 19.90 -69.22
N GLY A 599 -7.75 19.86 -70.55
CA GLY A 599 -8.79 19.23 -71.34
C GLY A 599 -8.79 17.73 -71.09
N MET A 600 -9.94 17.15 -70.75
CA MET A 600 -10.10 15.71 -70.56
C MET A 600 -11.24 15.18 -71.42
N ALA A 601 -10.98 14.07 -72.13
CA ALA A 601 -11.99 13.31 -72.85
C ALA A 601 -11.93 11.82 -72.45
N ILE A 602 -13.09 11.19 -72.35
CA ILE A 602 -13.25 9.75 -72.20
C ILE A 602 -13.75 9.21 -73.53
N LEU A 603 -13.03 8.23 -74.05
CA LEU A 603 -13.23 7.66 -75.38
C LEU A 603 -13.51 6.17 -75.25
N THR A 604 -14.41 5.66 -76.08
CA THR A 604 -14.66 4.22 -76.23
C THR A 604 -14.28 3.77 -77.63
N ILE A 605 -14.04 2.48 -77.80
CA ILE A 605 -13.73 1.89 -79.11
C ILE A 605 -14.85 0.90 -79.46
N ASP A 606 -15.54 1.17 -80.56
CA ASP A 606 -16.60 0.29 -81.10
C ASP A 606 -16.28 -0.05 -82.56
N ASP A 607 -16.23 -1.34 -82.88
CA ASP A 607 -15.84 -1.90 -84.20
C ASP A 607 -14.57 -1.27 -84.84
N GLY A 608 -13.58 -0.95 -84.01
CA GLY A 608 -12.31 -0.34 -84.44
C GLY A 608 -12.34 1.18 -84.61
N GLU A 609 -13.50 1.82 -84.43
CA GLU A 609 -13.69 3.25 -84.49
C GLU A 609 -13.65 3.90 -83.10
N VAL A 610 -13.09 5.10 -82.99
CA VAL A 610 -12.94 5.80 -81.70
C VAL A 610 -14.09 6.79 -81.51
N ILE A 611 -14.88 6.59 -80.47
CA ILE A 611 -16.09 7.37 -80.17
C ILE A 611 -15.89 8.18 -78.88
N VAL A 612 -16.33 9.44 -78.88
CA VAL A 612 -16.29 10.30 -77.69
C VAL A 612 -17.43 9.94 -76.74
N GLN A 613 -17.12 9.47 -75.54
CA GLN A 613 -18.10 9.07 -74.52
C GLN A 613 -18.38 10.17 -73.50
N ASP A 614 -17.35 10.92 -73.11
CA ASP A 614 -17.51 12.10 -72.26
C ASP A 614 -16.35 13.10 -72.48
N LEU A 615 -16.53 14.35 -72.09
CA LEU A 615 -15.46 15.35 -72.00
C LEU A 615 -15.77 16.39 -70.92
N ASN A 616 -14.74 17.00 -70.34
CA ASN A 616 -14.89 18.05 -69.33
C ASN A 616 -14.99 19.45 -69.95
N LEU A 617 -15.38 20.44 -69.13
CA LEU A 617 -15.54 21.84 -69.57
C LEU A 617 -14.23 22.47 -70.10
N ALA A 618 -13.07 22.01 -69.63
CA ALA A 618 -11.79 22.50 -70.13
C ALA A 618 -11.50 22.03 -71.56
N ALA A 619 -11.86 20.80 -71.92
CA ALA A 619 -11.73 20.29 -73.28
C ALA A 619 -12.58 21.12 -74.25
N GLU A 620 -13.81 21.47 -73.87
CA GLU A 620 -14.67 22.38 -74.66
C GLU A 620 -14.01 23.75 -74.91
N ARG A 621 -13.39 24.34 -73.89
CA ARG A 621 -12.69 25.63 -73.99
C ARG A 621 -11.42 25.57 -74.83
N ILE A 622 -10.61 24.53 -74.61
CA ILE A 622 -9.31 24.36 -75.26
C ILE A 622 -9.50 24.04 -76.75
N ASP A 623 -10.50 23.23 -77.11
CA ASP A 623 -10.73 22.80 -78.49
C ASP A 623 -11.79 23.62 -79.23
N GLY A 624 -12.55 24.46 -78.52
CA GLY A 624 -13.61 25.27 -79.11
C GLY A 624 -14.79 24.43 -79.63
N ILE A 625 -15.06 23.28 -79.00
CA ILE A 625 -16.12 22.32 -79.36
C ILE A 625 -17.17 22.22 -78.25
N ASP A 626 -18.39 21.85 -78.62
CA ASP A 626 -19.55 21.73 -77.71
C ASP A 626 -19.80 20.25 -77.39
N ARG A 627 -19.79 19.90 -76.10
CA ARG A 627 -19.88 18.54 -75.56
C ARG A 627 -21.09 17.81 -76.11
N ASP A 628 -22.27 18.42 -76.05
CA ASP A 628 -23.53 17.77 -76.44
C ASP A 628 -23.57 17.44 -77.95
N LYS A 629 -22.74 18.12 -78.77
CA LYS A 629 -22.64 17.87 -80.21
C LYS A 629 -21.62 16.81 -80.58
N VAL A 630 -20.75 16.40 -79.66
CA VAL A 630 -19.64 15.48 -79.94
C VAL A 630 -19.76 14.14 -79.21
N ILE A 631 -20.53 14.04 -78.10
CA ILE A 631 -20.80 12.77 -77.45
C ILE A 631 -21.46 11.79 -78.43
N GLY A 632 -20.94 10.57 -78.49
CA GLY A 632 -21.37 9.51 -79.38
C GLY A 632 -20.89 9.65 -80.83
N ARG A 633 -20.08 10.67 -81.17
CA ARG A 633 -19.52 10.84 -82.52
C ARG A 633 -18.10 10.28 -82.63
N HIS A 634 -17.72 9.95 -83.87
CA HIS A 634 -16.37 9.53 -84.21
C HIS A 634 -15.36 10.67 -84.04
N LEU A 635 -14.22 10.38 -83.41
CA LEU A 635 -13.21 11.37 -83.06
C LEU A 635 -12.60 12.07 -84.28
N ASP A 636 -12.45 11.38 -85.41
CA ASP A 636 -11.89 11.95 -86.64
C ASP A 636 -12.87 12.86 -87.39
N GLN A 637 -14.18 12.75 -87.13
CA GLN A 637 -15.19 13.70 -87.61
C GLN A 637 -15.20 14.99 -86.78
N VAL A 638 -14.90 14.87 -85.48
CA VAL A 638 -14.84 16.01 -84.55
C VAL A 638 -13.50 16.75 -84.65
N MET A 639 -12.41 16.01 -84.83
CA MET A 639 -11.05 16.53 -84.96
C MET A 639 -10.35 15.89 -86.18
N PRO A 640 -10.50 16.48 -87.39
CA PRO A 640 -9.93 15.93 -88.62
C PRO A 640 -8.41 15.72 -88.58
N MET A 641 -7.68 16.58 -87.85
CA MET A 641 -6.23 16.49 -87.69
C MET A 641 -5.78 15.35 -86.75
N ALA A 642 -6.71 14.65 -86.08
CA ALA A 642 -6.37 13.53 -85.18
C ALA A 642 -5.64 12.40 -85.92
N ARG A 643 -5.88 12.23 -87.22
CA ARG A 643 -5.13 11.27 -88.05
C ARG A 643 -3.72 11.77 -88.38
N GLU A 644 -3.53 13.07 -88.64
CA GLU A 644 -2.22 13.66 -88.97
C GLU A 644 -1.25 13.62 -87.79
N PHE A 645 -1.76 13.78 -86.57
CA PHE A 645 -0.97 13.67 -85.34
C PHE A 645 -0.83 12.21 -84.83
N GLY A 646 -1.41 11.23 -85.53
CA GLY A 646 -1.32 9.81 -85.16
C GLY A 646 -2.12 9.40 -83.93
N LEU A 647 -3.14 10.19 -83.54
CA LEU A 647 -3.88 10.03 -82.29
C LEU A 647 -4.78 8.80 -82.27
N ILE A 648 -5.45 8.51 -83.38
CA ILE A 648 -6.36 7.36 -83.47
C ILE A 648 -5.60 6.06 -83.21
N GLN A 649 -4.40 5.92 -83.78
CA GLN A 649 -3.56 4.74 -83.58
C GLN A 649 -3.03 4.65 -82.14
N ALA A 650 -2.74 5.79 -81.51
CA ALA A 650 -2.32 5.82 -80.10
C ALA A 650 -3.46 5.36 -79.18
N ILE A 651 -4.68 5.86 -79.36
CA ILE A 651 -5.85 5.47 -78.56
C ILE A 651 -6.15 3.97 -78.71
N GLN A 652 -6.08 3.44 -79.94
CA GLN A 652 -6.27 2.01 -80.18
C GLN A 652 -5.19 1.14 -79.52
N ARG A 653 -3.92 1.57 -79.58
CA ARG A 653 -2.82 0.85 -78.91
C ARG A 653 -2.97 0.90 -77.39
N VAL A 654 -3.31 2.04 -76.82
CA VAL A 654 -3.52 2.19 -75.37
C VAL A 654 -4.69 1.34 -74.90
N HIS A 655 -5.79 1.30 -75.67
CA HIS A 655 -6.93 0.43 -75.35
C HIS A 655 -6.54 -1.06 -75.38
N GLN A 656 -5.82 -1.52 -76.42
CA GLN A 656 -5.45 -2.94 -76.54
C GLN A 656 -4.36 -3.36 -75.55
N THR A 657 -3.35 -2.52 -75.35
CA THR A 657 -2.16 -2.87 -74.55
C THR A 657 -2.29 -2.48 -73.08
N GLY A 658 -3.17 -1.51 -72.77
CA GLY A 658 -3.30 -0.92 -71.44
C GLY A 658 -2.13 -0.03 -71.03
N ILE A 659 -1.12 0.14 -71.88
CA ILE A 659 0.08 0.94 -71.58
C ILE A 659 -0.22 2.40 -71.94
N PRO A 660 -0.06 3.35 -71.00
CA PRO A 660 -0.26 4.76 -71.29
C PRO A 660 0.75 5.32 -72.30
N GLU A 661 0.31 6.22 -73.17
CA GLU A 661 1.17 6.92 -74.14
C GLU A 661 1.14 8.44 -73.90
N HIS A 662 2.29 9.10 -74.02
CA HIS A 662 2.44 10.56 -73.97
C HIS A 662 2.87 11.06 -75.35
N ILE A 663 2.11 12.02 -75.90
CA ILE A 663 2.34 12.51 -77.26
C ILE A 663 2.26 14.04 -77.28
N PRO A 664 3.34 14.75 -77.65
CA PRO A 664 3.29 16.20 -77.85
C PRO A 664 2.77 16.59 -79.25
N PHE A 665 1.90 17.60 -79.30
CA PHE A 665 1.34 18.21 -80.51
C PHE A 665 1.95 19.60 -80.70
N VAL A 666 2.82 19.77 -81.70
CA VAL A 666 3.58 21.03 -81.87
C VAL A 666 3.37 21.61 -83.27
N ARG A 667 3.12 22.92 -83.33
CA ARG A 667 3.13 23.70 -84.56
C ARG A 667 4.02 24.93 -84.42
N LYS A 668 5.02 25.07 -85.30
CA LYS A 668 5.93 26.23 -85.38
C LYS A 668 5.69 26.98 -86.69
N ASP A 669 5.77 28.31 -86.64
CA ASP A 669 5.73 29.18 -87.82
C ASP A 669 6.88 30.19 -87.79
N ARG A 670 7.65 30.25 -88.88
CA ARG A 670 8.84 31.12 -89.05
C ARG A 670 9.78 31.22 -87.84
N GLY A 671 10.01 30.11 -87.15
CA GLY A 671 10.94 30.01 -86.01
C GLY A 671 10.34 30.36 -84.65
N ASN A 672 9.12 30.90 -84.61
CA ASN A 672 8.39 31.11 -83.36
C ASN A 672 7.41 29.97 -83.11
N ILE A 673 7.23 29.62 -81.83
CA ILE A 673 6.27 28.61 -81.39
C ILE A 673 4.86 29.22 -81.52
N VAL A 674 3.99 28.62 -82.35
CA VAL A 674 2.59 29.07 -82.51
C VAL A 674 1.68 28.33 -81.55
N PHE A 675 1.99 27.06 -81.27
CA PHE A 675 1.16 26.19 -80.44
C PHE A 675 1.95 24.97 -79.96
N TRP A 676 1.81 24.63 -78.68
CA TRP A 676 2.41 23.47 -78.03
C TRP A 676 1.42 22.82 -77.05
N ARG A 677 0.94 21.62 -77.38
CA ARG A 677 0.13 20.79 -76.48
C ARG A 677 0.79 19.48 -76.14
N GLU A 678 0.48 18.95 -74.97
CA GLU A 678 0.94 17.61 -74.56
C GLU A 678 -0.25 16.79 -74.11
N GLY A 679 -0.47 15.64 -74.75
CA GLY A 679 -1.56 14.72 -74.45
C GLY A 679 -1.09 13.43 -73.81
N TYR A 680 -1.77 13.00 -72.74
CA TYR A 680 -1.53 11.75 -72.03
C TYR A 680 -2.75 10.82 -72.16
N PHE A 681 -2.54 9.63 -72.70
CA PHE A 681 -3.58 8.65 -73.04
C PHE A 681 -3.44 7.43 -72.15
N PHE A 682 -4.52 6.97 -71.51
CA PHE A 682 -4.48 5.83 -70.59
C PHE A 682 -5.79 5.06 -70.55
N ARG A 683 -5.75 3.75 -70.25
CA ARG A 683 -6.94 2.90 -70.14
C ARG A 683 -7.54 2.99 -68.74
N LEU A 684 -8.84 3.15 -68.65
CA LEU A 684 -9.61 3.18 -67.41
C LEU A 684 -10.11 1.77 -67.04
N PRO A 685 -10.40 1.48 -65.74
CA PRO A 685 -10.91 0.19 -65.29
C PRO A 685 -12.24 -0.24 -65.95
N SER A 686 -12.98 0.72 -66.50
CA SER A 686 -14.24 0.54 -67.25
C SER A 686 -14.05 0.11 -68.70
N ASP A 687 -12.84 -0.23 -69.12
CA ASP A 687 -12.47 -0.58 -70.50
C ASP A 687 -12.63 0.56 -71.53
N THR A 688 -12.43 1.79 -71.08
CA THR A 688 -12.46 3.02 -71.91
C THR A 688 -11.09 3.68 -71.89
N VAL A 689 -10.82 4.62 -72.78
CA VAL A 689 -9.55 5.37 -72.82
C VAL A 689 -9.79 6.82 -72.38
N GLY A 690 -9.11 7.21 -71.30
CA GLY A 690 -9.03 8.61 -70.88
C GLY A 690 -7.89 9.32 -71.59
N VAL A 691 -8.12 10.58 -71.97
CA VAL A 691 -7.11 11.47 -72.55
C VAL A 691 -7.13 12.78 -71.79
N VAL A 692 -5.98 13.23 -71.30
CA VAL A 692 -5.80 14.53 -70.64
C VAL A 692 -4.75 15.34 -71.40
N TYR A 693 -4.98 16.62 -71.64
CA TYR A 693 -4.05 17.47 -72.39
C TYR A 693 -4.02 18.95 -71.95
N ASP A 694 -2.83 19.56 -72.06
CA ASP A 694 -2.53 20.95 -71.67
C ASP A 694 -1.91 21.76 -72.83
N ASP A 695 -2.08 23.09 -72.84
CA ASP A 695 -1.41 24.06 -73.74
C ASP A 695 -0.31 24.83 -72.98
N LEU A 696 0.95 24.66 -73.38
CA LEU A 696 2.14 25.11 -72.62
C LEU A 696 2.90 26.26 -73.29
N THR A 697 2.26 27.01 -74.18
CA THR A 697 2.92 27.99 -75.04
C THR A 697 3.63 29.14 -74.26
N THR A 698 3.13 29.55 -73.09
CA THR A 698 3.59 30.75 -72.34
C THR A 698 4.78 30.52 -71.40
N ILE A 699 4.92 29.31 -70.83
CA ILE A 699 5.89 29.00 -69.75
C ILE A 699 7.34 29.00 -70.26
N ARG A 700 7.56 28.60 -71.50
CA ARG A 700 8.90 28.51 -72.09
C ARG A 700 9.57 29.86 -72.37
N GLN A 701 8.85 30.98 -72.21
CA GLN A 701 9.39 32.32 -72.42
C GLN A 701 10.05 32.91 -71.14
N ALA A 702 9.78 32.38 -69.94
CA ALA A 702 10.18 32.97 -68.64
C ALA A 702 11.51 32.46 -68.04
N GLU A 703 12.06 31.33 -68.52
CA GLU A 703 13.26 30.69 -67.95
C GLU A 703 14.58 31.50 -68.10
N LEU A 704 14.61 32.58 -68.90
CA LEU A 704 15.84 33.30 -69.24
C LEU A 704 16.30 34.34 -68.18
N ASP A 705 15.40 34.84 -67.33
CA ASP A 705 15.65 35.96 -66.41
C ASP A 705 16.16 35.55 -65.01
N LEU A 706 16.02 34.28 -64.62
CA LEU A 706 16.25 33.75 -63.25
C LEU A 706 17.73 33.72 -62.79
N LYS A 707 18.71 33.81 -63.71
CA LYS A 707 20.12 33.40 -63.48
C LYS A 707 21.02 34.33 -62.63
N THR A 708 20.58 35.54 -62.27
CA THR A 708 21.42 36.58 -61.63
C THR A 708 21.24 36.70 -60.12
N SER A 709 20.10 36.23 -59.58
CA SER A 709 19.75 36.23 -58.15
C SER A 709 20.50 35.15 -57.33
N GLU A 710 20.92 34.05 -57.96
CA GLU A 710 21.42 32.83 -57.29
C GLU A 710 22.77 32.96 -56.53
N ARG A 711 23.59 34.01 -56.76
CA ARG A 711 24.98 34.05 -56.24
C ARG A 711 25.12 34.50 -54.79
N THR A 712 24.30 35.43 -54.32
CA THR A 712 24.40 36.02 -52.97
C THR A 712 23.74 35.13 -51.91
N TYR A 713 22.68 34.41 -52.28
CA TYR A 713 22.02 33.44 -51.40
C TYR A 713 22.93 32.27 -50.98
N ARG A 714 23.93 31.94 -51.80
CA ARG A 714 24.79 30.76 -51.60
C ARG A 714 25.71 30.87 -50.37
N THR A 715 26.29 32.03 -50.10
CA THR A 715 27.31 32.19 -49.04
C THR A 715 26.74 32.15 -47.61
N VAL A 716 25.51 32.62 -47.39
CA VAL A 716 24.89 32.65 -46.04
C VAL A 716 24.55 31.24 -45.56
N ILE A 717 24.24 30.34 -46.48
CA ILE A 717 23.81 28.97 -46.19
C ILE A 717 25.00 28.07 -45.85
N GLU A 718 26.20 28.41 -46.35
CA GLU A 718 27.42 27.63 -46.16
C GLU A 718 27.96 27.67 -44.70
N ASP A 719 27.67 28.72 -43.92
CA ASP A 719 28.24 28.95 -42.57
C ASP A 719 27.31 28.63 -41.37
N LEU A 720 26.10 28.07 -41.58
CA LEU A 720 25.11 27.83 -40.50
C LEU A 720 25.43 26.60 -39.63
N GLN A 721 25.38 26.75 -38.29
CA GLN A 721 25.57 25.63 -37.33
C GLN A 721 24.34 24.73 -37.17
N ASP A 722 23.13 25.29 -37.11
CA ASP A 722 21.89 24.52 -37.20
C ASP A 722 21.71 24.04 -38.65
N VAL A 723 20.98 22.93 -38.84
CA VAL A 723 20.70 22.43 -40.19
C VAL A 723 19.64 23.29 -40.83
N PHE A 724 20.03 24.09 -41.81
CA PHE A 724 19.07 24.78 -42.66
C PHE A 724 18.70 23.89 -43.84
N LEU A 725 17.41 23.81 -44.14
CA LEU A 725 16.90 23.04 -45.26
C LEU A 725 15.77 23.75 -45.97
N ARG A 726 15.65 23.47 -47.26
CA ARG A 726 14.49 23.80 -48.08
C ARG A 726 14.04 22.54 -48.79
N THR A 727 12.74 22.29 -48.77
CA THR A 727 12.10 21.12 -49.35
C THR A 727 10.86 21.52 -50.11
N ASP A 728 10.36 20.64 -50.98
CA ASP A 728 8.96 20.72 -51.41
C ASP A 728 8.02 20.13 -50.35
N PHE A 729 6.71 20.25 -50.52
CA PHE A 729 5.75 19.67 -49.57
C PHE A 729 5.73 18.15 -49.53
N SER A 730 6.41 17.44 -50.44
CA SER A 730 6.61 15.99 -50.36
C SER A 730 7.89 15.61 -49.60
N GLY A 731 8.66 16.61 -49.14
CA GLY A 731 9.90 16.45 -48.41
C GLY A 731 11.05 15.97 -49.29
N ARG A 732 11.00 16.26 -50.59
CA ARG A 732 12.19 16.23 -51.41
C ARG A 732 13.08 17.40 -51.03
N LEU A 733 14.32 17.10 -50.64
CA LEU A 733 15.31 18.11 -50.27
C LEU A 733 15.74 18.87 -51.51
N LEU A 734 15.47 20.17 -51.52
CA LEU A 734 15.86 21.08 -52.59
C LEU A 734 17.20 21.73 -52.26
N MET A 735 17.48 21.92 -50.97
CA MET A 735 18.70 22.55 -50.49
C MET A 735 18.93 22.19 -49.04
N ILE A 736 20.20 22.06 -48.65
CA ILE A 736 20.59 21.84 -47.25
C ILE A 736 21.94 22.47 -46.96
N SER A 737 22.12 23.01 -45.77
CA SER A 737 23.42 23.51 -45.32
C SER A 737 24.43 22.37 -45.06
N PRO A 738 25.75 22.65 -45.09
CA PRO A 738 26.79 21.65 -44.79
C PRO A 738 26.65 20.98 -43.41
N SER A 739 26.07 21.68 -42.43
CA SER A 739 25.73 21.14 -41.11
C SER A 739 24.75 19.96 -41.19
N GLY A 740 23.85 19.96 -42.17
CA GLY A 740 22.91 18.86 -42.43
C GLY A 740 23.60 17.58 -42.89
N ALA A 741 24.54 17.68 -43.82
CA ALA A 741 25.34 16.53 -44.25
C ALA A 741 26.10 15.90 -43.07
N SER A 742 26.72 16.75 -42.24
CA SER A 742 27.45 16.31 -41.05
C SER A 742 26.55 15.63 -40.01
N LEU A 743 25.35 16.18 -39.74
CA LEU A 743 24.41 15.63 -38.75
C LEU A 743 23.85 14.26 -39.17
N PHE A 744 23.54 14.10 -40.46
CA PHE A 744 22.92 12.89 -40.99
C PHE A 744 23.92 11.83 -41.47
N GLY A 745 25.22 12.12 -41.40
CA GLY A 745 26.31 11.18 -41.73
C GLY A 745 26.66 11.11 -43.22
N PHE A 746 26.31 12.12 -44.00
CA PHE A 746 26.58 12.20 -45.43
C PHE A 746 27.93 12.91 -45.69
N SER A 747 28.61 12.51 -46.77
CA SER A 747 29.94 13.05 -47.10
C SER A 747 29.90 14.50 -47.59
N SER A 748 28.77 14.97 -48.12
CA SER A 748 28.58 16.36 -48.56
C SER A 748 27.08 16.70 -48.72
N PRO A 749 26.67 17.98 -48.62
CA PRO A 749 25.27 18.37 -48.83
C PRO A 749 24.74 18.02 -50.23
N GLU A 750 25.58 18.03 -51.27
CA GLU A 750 25.21 17.64 -52.64
C GLU A 750 24.79 16.17 -52.75
N SER A 751 25.28 15.31 -51.85
CA SER A 751 24.85 13.90 -51.80
C SER A 751 23.45 13.71 -51.22
N MET A 752 22.90 14.77 -50.61
CA MET A 752 21.55 14.79 -50.04
C MET A 752 20.55 15.56 -50.91
N GLU A 753 21.00 16.51 -51.72
CA GLU A 753 20.12 17.27 -52.61
C GLU A 753 19.35 16.33 -53.58
N GLY A 754 18.05 16.57 -53.73
CA GLY A 754 17.12 15.75 -54.52
C GLY A 754 16.68 14.45 -53.85
N MET A 755 17.30 14.08 -52.72
CA MET A 755 16.85 12.96 -51.89
C MET A 755 15.50 13.30 -51.26
N ASN A 756 14.58 12.34 -51.28
CA ASN A 756 13.41 12.45 -50.42
C ASN A 756 13.85 12.14 -48.98
N ILE A 757 13.88 13.17 -48.14
CA ILE A 757 14.28 13.01 -46.75
C ILE A 757 13.21 12.25 -45.96
N VAL A 758 11.95 12.29 -46.40
CA VAL A 758 10.84 11.52 -45.82
C VAL A 758 11.07 10.03 -45.95
N ASP A 759 11.51 9.55 -47.11
CA ASP A 759 11.76 8.10 -47.31
C ASP A 759 13.07 7.61 -46.64
N ARG A 760 14.03 8.53 -46.45
CA ARG A 760 15.42 8.18 -46.12
C ARG A 760 15.81 8.52 -44.70
N LEU A 761 15.30 9.63 -44.19
CA LEU A 761 15.57 10.15 -42.85
C LEU A 761 14.32 10.03 -41.97
N PHE A 762 13.08 10.13 -42.47
CA PHE A 762 11.93 9.94 -41.58
C PHE A 762 11.67 8.43 -41.35
N PRO A 763 11.49 7.98 -40.10
CA PRO A 763 11.07 6.61 -39.80
C PRO A 763 9.66 6.30 -40.31
N ASP A 764 8.79 7.31 -40.29
CA ASP A 764 7.41 7.27 -40.79
C ASP A 764 7.15 8.50 -41.66
N PRO A 765 6.78 8.30 -42.94
CA PRO A 765 6.41 9.40 -43.82
C PRO A 765 5.26 10.29 -43.34
N GLY A 766 4.33 9.75 -42.56
CA GLY A 766 3.15 10.50 -42.09
C GLY A 766 3.46 11.68 -41.18
N ILE A 767 4.62 11.69 -40.51
CA ILE A 767 5.08 12.80 -39.65
C ILE A 767 5.31 14.06 -40.49
N TRP A 768 5.85 13.88 -41.70
CA TRP A 768 6.08 14.97 -42.65
C TRP A 768 4.76 15.63 -43.09
N ASP A 769 3.76 14.81 -43.45
CA ASP A 769 2.44 15.30 -43.89
C ASP A 769 1.74 16.13 -42.81
N GLN A 770 1.85 15.71 -41.54
CA GLN A 770 1.31 16.45 -40.41
C GLN A 770 2.03 17.78 -40.20
N MET A 771 3.36 17.76 -40.23
CA MET A 771 4.18 18.96 -40.10
C MET A 771 3.83 19.99 -41.18
N VAL A 772 3.69 19.54 -42.44
CA VAL A 772 3.28 20.36 -43.58
C VAL A 772 1.88 20.95 -43.41
N ALA A 773 0.91 20.15 -42.98
CA ALA A 773 -0.46 20.61 -42.75
C ALA A 773 -0.50 21.72 -41.69
N GLU A 774 0.29 21.58 -40.63
CA GLU A 774 0.31 22.52 -39.52
C GLU A 774 1.00 23.84 -39.87
N ILE A 775 2.10 23.77 -40.61
CA ILE A 775 2.76 24.94 -41.21
C ILE A 775 1.79 25.70 -42.12
N ARG A 776 1.00 25.00 -42.95
CA ARG A 776 -0.01 25.63 -43.82
C ARG A 776 -1.14 26.29 -43.04
N ALA A 777 -1.54 25.71 -41.91
CA ALA A 777 -2.61 26.26 -41.09
C ALA A 777 -2.17 27.48 -40.26
N LYS A 778 -0.98 27.44 -39.68
CA LYS A 778 -0.49 28.45 -38.71
C LYS A 778 0.50 29.46 -39.30
N GLY A 779 1.00 29.21 -40.51
CA GLY A 779 2.00 30.05 -41.18
C GLY A 779 3.45 29.76 -40.76
N SER A 780 3.67 29.08 -39.63
CA SER A 780 4.96 28.52 -39.22
C SER A 780 4.76 27.52 -38.08
N ILE A 781 5.78 26.70 -37.85
CA ILE A 781 5.96 25.89 -36.65
C ILE A 781 7.30 26.25 -36.01
N THR A 782 7.34 26.22 -34.70
CA THR A 782 8.55 26.50 -33.90
C THR A 782 8.72 25.38 -32.89
N ASP A 783 9.95 24.92 -32.72
CA ASP A 783 10.35 23.83 -31.81
C ASP A 783 9.52 22.53 -31.97
N TRP A 784 9.20 22.15 -33.21
CA TRP A 784 8.44 20.94 -33.52
C TRP A 784 9.31 19.70 -33.48
N GLU A 785 9.10 18.83 -32.49
CA GLU A 785 9.98 17.69 -32.22
C GLU A 785 9.54 16.41 -32.95
N PHE A 786 10.49 15.72 -33.58
CA PHE A 786 10.27 14.42 -34.26
C PHE A 786 11.58 13.63 -34.40
N GLU A 787 11.49 12.40 -34.88
CA GLU A 787 12.64 11.54 -35.12
C GLU A 787 13.04 11.51 -36.60
N LEU A 788 14.35 11.58 -36.81
CA LEU A 788 15.01 11.36 -38.09
C LEU A 788 16.01 10.21 -37.96
N MET A 789 16.49 9.69 -39.08
CA MET A 789 17.42 8.57 -39.19
C MET A 789 18.67 9.07 -39.89
N THR A 790 19.86 8.71 -39.40
CA THR A 790 21.10 8.87 -40.16
C THR A 790 21.14 7.90 -41.34
N ILE A 791 22.07 8.11 -42.26
CA ILE A 791 22.33 7.17 -43.36
C ILE A 791 22.69 5.76 -42.87
N ASP A 792 23.37 5.66 -41.73
CA ASP A 792 23.72 4.40 -41.05
C ASP A 792 22.54 3.79 -40.28
N ARG A 793 21.32 4.31 -40.49
CA ARG A 793 20.07 3.90 -39.83
C ARG A 793 20.09 4.05 -38.31
N ARG A 794 20.81 5.03 -37.80
CA ARG A 794 20.72 5.41 -36.39
C ARG A 794 19.62 6.47 -36.21
N PRO A 795 18.62 6.26 -35.33
CA PRO A 795 17.64 7.28 -35.01
C PRO A 795 18.28 8.47 -34.27
N ILE A 796 17.80 9.67 -34.58
CA ILE A 796 18.16 10.95 -34.01
C ILE A 796 16.86 11.73 -33.73
N LYS A 797 16.64 12.10 -32.47
CA LYS A 797 15.57 13.04 -32.09
C LYS A 797 16.01 14.46 -32.45
N VAL A 798 15.15 15.17 -33.19
CA VAL A 798 15.40 16.55 -33.63
C VAL A 798 14.22 17.46 -33.29
N SER A 799 14.47 18.76 -33.23
CA SER A 799 13.47 19.83 -33.15
C SER A 799 13.58 20.70 -34.39
N ALA A 800 12.47 20.96 -35.09
CA ALA A 800 12.44 21.81 -36.27
C ALA A 800 11.59 23.07 -36.08
N SER A 801 12.12 24.19 -36.55
CA SER A 801 11.36 25.43 -36.71
C SER A 801 11.27 25.73 -38.20
N CYS A 802 10.07 25.64 -38.76
CA CYS A 802 9.84 25.64 -40.19
C CYS A 802 8.67 26.55 -40.57
N HIS A 803 8.74 27.16 -41.74
CA HIS A 803 7.67 27.96 -42.32
C HIS A 803 7.49 27.59 -43.80
N PRO A 804 6.35 27.95 -44.42
CA PRO A 804 6.23 27.79 -45.85
C PRO A 804 7.14 28.81 -46.51
N TRP A 805 7.98 28.36 -47.45
CA TRP A 805 8.58 29.29 -48.40
C TRP A 805 7.69 29.35 -49.64
N THR A 806 7.60 30.54 -50.21
CA THR A 806 6.77 30.84 -51.37
C THR A 806 7.58 30.84 -52.64
N ASP A 807 6.96 30.39 -53.73
CA ASP A 807 7.49 30.66 -55.06
C ASP A 807 7.36 32.15 -55.42
N ASP A 808 7.81 32.50 -56.63
CA ASP A 808 7.80 33.87 -57.15
C ASP A 808 6.37 34.47 -57.27
N ASP A 809 5.32 33.65 -57.20
CA ASP A 809 3.90 34.04 -57.20
C ASP A 809 3.32 34.24 -55.79
N GLY A 810 4.13 34.06 -54.75
CA GLY A 810 3.70 34.18 -53.35
C GLY A 810 2.89 32.97 -52.86
N VAL A 811 2.84 31.87 -53.62
CA VAL A 811 2.19 30.62 -53.21
C VAL A 811 3.19 29.79 -52.43
N ALA A 812 2.82 29.36 -51.23
CA ALA A 812 3.64 28.44 -50.47
C ALA A 812 3.85 27.15 -51.29
N VAL A 813 5.10 26.74 -51.54
CA VAL A 813 5.46 25.60 -52.41
C VAL A 813 6.23 24.51 -51.68
N GLY A 814 6.73 24.82 -50.50
CA GLY A 814 7.40 23.83 -49.70
C GLY A 814 7.74 24.36 -48.32
N VAL A 815 8.57 23.58 -47.63
CA VAL A 815 8.93 23.87 -46.24
C VAL A 815 10.38 24.30 -46.19
N GLU A 816 10.61 25.45 -45.58
CA GLU A 816 11.93 26.00 -45.28
C GLU A 816 12.05 26.15 -43.77
N GLY A 817 13.20 25.80 -43.23
CA GLY A 817 13.38 25.87 -41.80
C GLY A 817 14.73 25.38 -41.31
N MET A 818 14.84 25.37 -39.99
CA MET A 818 16.02 24.90 -39.28
C MET A 818 15.69 23.65 -38.47
N ILE A 819 16.59 22.68 -38.49
CA ILE A 819 16.55 21.47 -37.67
C ILE A 819 17.72 21.49 -36.68
N ARG A 820 17.41 21.21 -35.41
CA ARG A 820 18.36 21.12 -34.29
C ARG A 820 18.32 19.73 -33.66
N ASP A 821 19.49 19.17 -33.36
CA ASP A 821 19.61 17.92 -32.61
C ASP A 821 19.23 18.11 -31.13
N ILE A 822 18.28 17.31 -30.62
CA ILE A 822 17.80 17.38 -29.23
C ILE A 822 18.09 16.10 -28.42
N ARG A 823 18.92 15.18 -28.93
CA ARG A 823 19.19 13.88 -28.27
C ARG A 823 19.60 14.02 -26.80
N TRP A 824 20.44 15.01 -26.48
CA TRP A 824 20.88 15.27 -25.11
C TRP A 824 19.76 15.81 -24.22
N LYS A 825 18.94 16.74 -24.71
CA LYS A 825 17.77 17.29 -23.99
C LYS A 825 16.73 16.20 -23.69
N LYS A 826 16.40 15.37 -24.68
CA LYS A 826 15.40 14.30 -24.55
C LYS A 826 15.87 13.16 -23.66
N LYS A 827 17.13 12.75 -23.74
CA LYS A 827 17.65 11.68 -22.88
C LYS A 827 17.56 12.05 -21.41
N VAL A 828 17.91 13.30 -21.07
CA VAL A 828 17.79 13.82 -19.70
C VAL A 828 16.32 13.97 -19.28
N GLU A 829 15.43 14.46 -20.17
CA GLU A 829 13.99 14.54 -19.86
C GLU A 829 13.33 13.16 -19.68
N GLU A 830 13.73 12.16 -20.46
CA GLU A 830 13.19 10.80 -20.42
C GLU A 830 13.70 10.02 -19.20
N GLU A 831 15.00 10.12 -18.88
CA GLU A 831 15.60 9.56 -17.66
C GLU A 831 14.96 10.19 -16.41
N LEU A 832 14.75 11.52 -16.43
CA LEU A 832 14.05 12.22 -15.35
C LEU A 832 12.58 11.82 -15.23
N ARG A 833 11.87 11.65 -16.36
CA ARG A 833 10.46 11.23 -16.37
C ARG A 833 10.30 9.81 -15.86
N SER A 834 11.13 8.88 -16.32
CA SER A 834 11.10 7.48 -15.90
C SER A 834 11.43 7.32 -14.41
N SER A 835 12.44 8.06 -13.92
CA SER A 835 12.78 8.10 -12.49
C SER A 835 11.61 8.66 -11.66
N LYS A 836 11.00 9.76 -12.12
CA LYS A 836 9.85 10.39 -11.45
C LYS A 836 8.62 9.46 -11.41
N GLU A 837 8.25 8.84 -12.53
CA GLU A 837 7.10 7.93 -12.63
C GLU A 837 7.28 6.69 -11.73
N LEU A 838 8.49 6.12 -11.67
CA LEU A 838 8.81 5.02 -10.75
C LEU A 838 8.58 5.44 -9.30
N LEU A 839 9.15 6.58 -8.88
CA LEU A 839 9.12 7.06 -7.50
C LEU A 839 7.71 7.49 -7.05
N GLU A 840 6.94 8.17 -7.91
CA GLU A 840 5.53 8.46 -7.66
C GLU A 840 4.74 7.16 -7.47
N GLY A 841 4.99 6.15 -8.32
CA GLY A 841 4.42 4.81 -8.17
C GLY A 841 4.77 4.13 -6.84
N VAL A 842 6.02 4.24 -6.37
CA VAL A 842 6.43 3.67 -5.07
C VAL A 842 5.62 4.26 -3.93
N ILE A 843 5.52 5.58 -3.88
CA ILE A 843 4.95 6.26 -2.73
C ILE A 843 3.42 6.11 -2.70
N ASP A 844 2.77 6.15 -3.87
CA ASP A 844 1.32 5.99 -3.99
C ASP A 844 0.85 4.54 -3.83
N ALA A 845 1.73 3.55 -4.04
CA ALA A 845 1.41 2.15 -3.76
C ALA A 845 1.33 1.84 -2.25
N ILE A 846 1.87 2.70 -1.38
CA ILE A 846 1.83 2.52 0.07
C ILE A 846 0.45 2.90 0.60
N GLN A 847 -0.19 1.98 1.34
CA GLN A 847 -1.53 2.21 1.91
C GLN A 847 -1.53 3.07 3.17
N ASP A 848 -0.42 3.08 3.91
CA ASP A 848 -0.28 4.03 5.01
C ASP A 848 -0.15 5.43 4.45
N VAL A 849 -0.65 6.41 5.20
CA VAL A 849 -0.48 7.81 4.80
C VAL A 849 0.98 8.17 4.95
N ILE A 850 1.62 8.56 3.85
CA ILE A 850 2.95 9.15 3.85
C ILE A 850 2.82 10.64 3.59
N ALA A 851 3.36 11.43 4.51
CA ALA A 851 3.48 12.86 4.38
C ALA A 851 4.96 13.25 4.32
N VAL A 852 5.34 14.05 3.32
CA VAL A 852 6.64 14.74 3.32
C VAL A 852 6.38 16.16 3.76
N GLN A 853 7.07 16.62 4.80
CA GLN A 853 6.86 17.95 5.36
C GLN A 853 8.17 18.62 5.75
N LYS A 854 8.14 19.96 5.77
CA LYS A 854 9.24 20.79 6.24
C LYS A 854 9.31 20.80 7.78
N PRO A 855 10.42 21.23 8.38
CA PRO A 855 10.57 21.33 9.84
C PRO A 855 9.54 22.23 10.53
N ASP A 856 8.92 23.14 9.78
CA ASP A 856 7.85 24.03 10.27
C ASP A 856 6.44 23.44 10.12
N HIS A 857 6.34 22.13 9.83
CA HIS A 857 5.11 21.38 9.57
C HIS A 857 4.39 21.69 8.26
N THR A 858 5.00 22.45 7.36
CA THR A 858 4.44 22.68 6.02
C THR A 858 4.49 21.39 5.22
N ILE A 859 3.34 20.90 4.75
CA ILE A 859 3.28 19.71 3.90
C ILE A 859 3.83 20.06 2.52
N VAL A 860 4.83 19.30 2.10
CA VAL A 860 5.34 19.29 0.73
C VAL A 860 4.41 18.46 -0.16
N ARG A 861 4.03 17.26 0.31
CA ARG A 861 3.06 16.38 -0.35
C ARG A 861 2.56 15.26 0.57
N TYR A 862 1.47 14.63 0.15
CA TYR A 862 1.05 13.31 0.63
C TYR A 862 1.27 12.25 -0.47
N ASN A 863 1.15 10.97 -0.12
CA ASN A 863 0.82 9.93 -1.09
C ASN A 863 -0.69 9.84 -1.31
N ARG A 864 -1.12 9.04 -2.29
CA ARG A 864 -2.54 8.78 -2.59
C ARG A 864 -3.37 8.46 -1.36
N ALA A 865 -2.89 7.60 -0.47
CA ALA A 865 -3.59 7.27 0.77
C ALA A 865 -3.88 8.50 1.64
N GLY A 866 -2.94 9.46 1.73
CA GLY A 866 -3.14 10.71 2.46
C GLY A 866 -4.14 11.65 1.81
N TYR A 867 -4.10 11.78 0.49
CA TYR A 867 -5.06 12.57 -0.28
C TYR A 867 -6.49 12.02 -0.12
N ASP A 868 -6.65 10.71 -0.25
CA ASP A 868 -7.93 10.01 -0.11
C ASP A 868 -8.46 10.09 1.33
N LEU A 869 -7.59 9.90 2.34
CA LEU A 869 -8.00 9.95 3.75
C LEU A 869 -8.52 11.33 4.16
N LEU A 870 -7.86 12.38 3.70
CA LEU A 870 -8.23 13.76 4.02
C LEU A 870 -9.25 14.34 3.05
N ASN A 871 -9.54 13.64 1.94
CA ASN A 871 -10.36 14.10 0.84
C ASN A 871 -9.92 15.48 0.32
N ILE A 872 -8.61 15.61 0.06
CA ILE A 872 -7.98 16.83 -0.44
C ILE A 872 -7.17 16.54 -1.70
N SER A 873 -7.15 17.49 -2.62
CA SER A 873 -6.34 17.41 -3.84
C SER A 873 -4.89 17.88 -3.60
N PRO A 874 -3.92 17.45 -4.43
CA PRO A 874 -2.53 17.94 -4.36
C PRO A 874 -2.39 19.47 -4.37
N ASP A 875 -3.21 20.16 -5.16
CA ASP A 875 -3.17 21.62 -5.29
C ASP A 875 -3.60 22.35 -4.01
N GLU A 876 -4.46 21.74 -3.20
CA GLU A 876 -4.95 22.31 -1.94
C GLU A 876 -3.96 22.16 -0.79
N VAL A 877 -2.93 21.33 -0.95
CA VAL A 877 -1.91 21.05 0.08
C VAL A 877 -0.77 22.07 0.06
N ALA A 878 -0.47 22.64 -1.10
CA ALA A 878 0.69 23.49 -1.32
C ALA A 878 0.77 24.66 -0.30
N GLY A 879 1.85 24.66 0.50
CA GLY A 879 2.13 25.72 1.47
C GLY A 879 1.32 25.68 2.77
N ARG A 880 0.44 24.68 2.95
CA ARG A 880 -0.36 24.52 4.17
C ARG A 880 0.32 23.61 5.18
N ARG A 881 0.07 23.86 6.47
CA ARG A 881 0.65 23.05 7.55
C ARG A 881 -0.21 21.83 7.86
N CYS A 882 0.42 20.76 8.34
CA CYS A 882 -0.24 19.48 8.63
C CYS A 882 -1.49 19.64 9.51
N TYR A 883 -1.44 20.51 10.52
CA TYR A 883 -2.55 20.74 11.44
C TYR A 883 -3.63 21.66 10.87
N GLU A 884 -3.30 22.57 9.95
CA GLU A 884 -4.28 23.43 9.26
C GLU A 884 -5.13 22.63 8.27
N LEU A 885 -4.55 21.60 7.66
CA LEU A 885 -5.26 20.66 6.80
C LEU A 885 -6.27 19.81 7.59
N LEU A 886 -6.01 19.58 8.88
CA LEU A 886 -6.96 18.99 9.82
C LEU A 886 -7.94 20.01 10.44
N GLY A 887 -7.93 21.27 9.98
CA GLY A 887 -8.80 22.32 10.52
C GLY A 887 -8.40 22.87 11.90
N ARG A 888 -7.15 22.64 12.33
CA ARG A 888 -6.63 23.11 13.63
C ARG A 888 -5.80 24.38 13.49
N SER A 889 -5.73 25.15 14.58
CA SER A 889 -4.87 26.34 14.71
C SER A 889 -3.52 26.06 15.41
N ARG A 890 -3.32 24.83 15.91
CA ARG A 890 -2.12 24.41 16.65
C ARG A 890 -1.75 22.96 16.35
N ILE A 891 -0.48 22.64 16.58
CA ILE A 891 0.08 21.29 16.43
C ILE A 891 -0.62 20.31 17.39
N CYS A 892 -0.66 19.05 16.99
CA CYS A 892 -1.23 17.94 17.76
C CYS A 892 -0.46 17.69 19.07
N ASP A 893 -1.12 17.13 20.07
CA ASP A 893 -0.49 16.62 21.30
C ASP A 893 -1.05 15.22 21.63
N PRO A 894 -0.24 14.15 21.62
CA PRO A 894 1.19 14.12 21.26
C PRO A 894 1.45 14.23 19.74
N CYS A 895 2.66 14.68 19.37
CA CYS A 895 3.10 14.82 17.97
C CYS A 895 4.47 14.15 17.73
N ALA A 896 4.50 13.14 16.86
CA ALA A 896 5.74 12.46 16.47
C ALA A 896 6.74 13.40 15.79
N THR A 897 6.26 14.33 14.96
CA THR A 897 7.10 15.28 14.23
C THR A 897 7.85 16.23 15.17
N VAL A 898 7.21 16.74 16.23
CA VAL A 898 7.89 17.56 17.24
C VAL A 898 8.95 16.76 18.00
N ALA A 899 8.64 15.50 18.35
CA ALA A 899 9.59 14.62 19.01
C ALA A 899 10.79 14.27 18.11
N ALA A 900 10.56 14.06 16.81
CA ALA A 900 11.61 13.80 15.82
C ALA A 900 12.51 15.03 15.60
N LEU A 901 11.94 16.23 15.47
CA LEU A 901 12.72 17.48 15.35
C LEU A 901 13.64 17.70 16.54
N LYS A 902 13.15 17.45 17.76
CA LYS A 902 13.92 17.65 18.99
C LYS A 902 15.03 16.61 19.15
N SER A 903 14.76 15.35 18.79
CA SER A 903 15.71 14.24 18.97
C SER A 903 16.68 14.06 17.80
N LYS A 904 16.36 14.63 16.63
CA LYS A 904 17.01 14.36 15.33
C LYS A 904 17.06 12.85 15.00
N LYS A 905 16.11 12.08 15.54
CA LYS A 905 15.96 10.63 15.37
C LYS A 905 14.50 10.28 15.09
N ILE A 906 14.27 9.05 14.64
CA ILE A 906 12.91 8.52 14.41
C ILE A 906 12.11 8.58 15.72
N ALA A 907 10.90 9.12 15.66
CA ALA A 907 9.96 9.18 16.78
C ALA A 907 8.60 8.59 16.38
N GLN A 908 7.90 8.01 17.36
CA GLN A 908 6.60 7.37 17.16
C GLN A 908 5.64 7.75 18.29
N VAL A 909 4.39 8.02 17.94
CA VAL A 909 3.30 8.26 18.89
C VAL A 909 2.02 7.53 18.44
N GLU A 910 1.30 6.91 19.37
CA GLU A 910 -0.08 6.47 19.13
C GLU A 910 -1.03 7.61 19.50
N ARG A 911 -2.01 7.93 18.64
CA ARG A 911 -3.02 8.95 18.95
C ARG A 911 -4.34 8.70 18.24
N TYR A 912 -5.42 9.15 18.87
CA TYR A 912 -6.72 9.31 18.23
C TYR A 912 -6.76 10.66 17.51
N ILE A 913 -7.25 10.68 16.27
CA ILE A 913 -7.47 11.91 15.50
C ILE A 913 -8.99 12.12 15.37
N PRO A 914 -9.61 12.98 16.20
CA PRO A 914 -11.06 13.17 16.24
C PRO A 914 -11.69 13.59 14.92
N GLU A 915 -11.00 14.41 14.13
CA GLU A 915 -11.48 14.95 12.86
C GLU A 915 -11.59 13.86 11.79
N ILE A 916 -10.82 12.78 11.93
CA ILE A 916 -10.82 11.61 11.04
C ILE A 916 -11.62 10.44 11.67
N GLY A 917 -11.85 10.47 12.98
CA GLY A 917 -12.58 9.43 13.71
C GLY A 917 -11.83 8.11 13.84
N ARG A 918 -10.50 8.13 13.77
CA ARG A 918 -9.63 6.94 13.70
C ARG A 918 -8.42 7.04 14.62
N TYR A 919 -7.91 5.88 15.05
CA TYR A 919 -6.68 5.77 15.79
C TYR A 919 -5.51 5.51 14.84
N PHE A 920 -4.42 6.24 15.03
CA PHE A 920 -3.22 6.11 14.21
C PHE A 920 -1.97 5.89 15.06
N ILE A 921 -1.05 5.08 14.54
CA ILE A 921 0.36 5.15 14.90
C ILE A 921 1.01 6.13 13.94
N CYS A 922 1.51 7.25 14.45
CA CYS A 922 2.22 8.26 13.67
C CYS A 922 3.72 8.11 13.92
N ARG A 923 4.50 7.88 12.86
CA ARG A 923 5.95 7.70 12.92
C ARG A 923 6.63 8.73 12.03
N SER A 924 7.52 9.54 12.59
CA SER A 924 8.21 10.62 11.88
C SER A 924 9.71 10.35 11.80
N ASN A 925 10.27 10.36 10.59
CA ASN A 925 11.68 10.18 10.29
C ASN A 925 12.30 11.50 9.77
N PRO A 926 13.25 12.12 10.48
CA PRO A 926 13.90 13.35 10.04
C PRO A 926 15.02 13.10 9.03
N VAL A 927 14.99 13.79 7.89
CA VAL A 927 16.08 13.86 6.90
C VAL A 927 17.05 14.97 7.32
N VAL A 928 18.27 14.60 7.68
CA VAL A 928 19.28 15.50 8.26
C VAL A 928 20.34 15.83 7.21
N GLY A 929 20.59 17.12 6.97
CA GLY A 929 21.62 17.58 6.04
C GLY A 929 23.05 17.37 6.57
N PRO A 930 24.07 17.59 5.72
CA PRO A 930 25.49 17.49 6.11
C PRO A 930 25.92 18.46 7.22
N ASP A 931 25.17 19.56 7.38
CA ASP A 931 25.30 20.56 8.45
C ASP A 931 24.69 20.10 9.79
N GLY A 932 24.06 18.93 9.82
CA GLY A 932 23.41 18.37 11.01
C GLY A 932 22.02 18.93 11.28
N GLU A 933 21.45 19.75 10.39
CA GLU A 933 20.12 20.33 10.52
C GLU A 933 19.05 19.52 9.77
N VAL A 934 17.82 19.49 10.30
CA VAL A 934 16.71 18.73 9.69
C VAL A 934 16.18 19.52 8.50
N ARG A 935 16.24 18.93 7.29
CA ARG A 935 15.72 19.54 6.05
C ARG A 935 14.27 19.17 5.78
N LEU A 936 13.90 17.92 6.03
CA LEU A 936 12.58 17.37 5.79
C LEU A 936 12.21 16.35 6.88
N ILE A 937 10.92 16.06 7.00
CA ILE A 937 10.39 14.96 7.79
C ILE A 937 9.48 14.12 6.91
N ILE A 938 9.72 12.81 6.93
CA ILE A 938 8.85 11.81 6.34
C ILE A 938 8.00 11.24 7.49
N GLU A 939 6.70 11.50 7.47
CA GLU A 939 5.75 11.01 8.48
C GLU A 939 4.87 9.92 7.86
N GLN A 940 4.77 8.77 8.54
CA GLN A 940 3.89 7.65 8.20
C GLN A 940 2.77 7.56 9.24
N LEU A 941 1.52 7.42 8.78
CA LEU A 941 0.37 7.16 9.66
C LEU A 941 -0.28 5.82 9.30
N THR A 942 -0.25 4.90 10.26
CA THR A 942 -0.87 3.56 10.16
C THR A 942 -2.16 3.52 10.95
N ASP A 943 -3.28 3.13 10.32
CA ASP A 943 -4.60 3.01 10.98
C ASP A 943 -4.65 1.76 11.87
N ILE A 944 -4.89 1.96 13.16
CA ILE A 944 -4.99 0.90 14.18
C ILE A 944 -6.37 0.85 14.85
N THR A 945 -7.39 1.44 14.21
CA THR A 945 -8.74 1.56 14.78
C THR A 945 -9.35 0.21 15.14
N GLY A 946 -9.18 -0.81 14.28
CA GLY A 946 -9.68 -2.17 14.54
C GLY A 946 -9.06 -2.78 15.80
N ARG A 947 -7.73 -2.69 15.93
CA ARG A 947 -6.99 -3.14 17.12
C ARG A 947 -7.46 -2.43 18.39
N LYS A 948 -7.63 -1.10 18.36
CA LYS A 948 -8.07 -0.33 19.54
C LYS A 948 -9.51 -0.67 19.96
N ARG A 949 -10.42 -0.90 19.02
CA ARG A 949 -11.80 -1.35 19.35
C ARG A 949 -11.81 -2.70 20.05
N MET A 950 -10.96 -3.64 19.62
CA MET A 950 -10.81 -4.94 20.29
C MET A 950 -10.21 -4.80 21.70
N GLU A 951 -9.15 -3.98 21.86
CA GLU A 951 -8.55 -3.69 23.16
C GLU A 951 -9.58 -3.06 24.13
N GLU A 952 -10.35 -2.08 23.68
CA GLU A 952 -11.39 -1.41 24.47
C GLU A 952 -12.56 -2.36 24.82
N ALA A 953 -13.01 -3.19 23.89
CA ALA A 953 -14.07 -4.18 24.13
C ALA A 953 -13.64 -5.19 25.19
N LEU A 954 -12.40 -5.69 25.11
CA LEU A 954 -11.82 -6.60 26.11
C LEU A 954 -11.70 -5.91 27.48
N GLN A 955 -11.25 -4.65 27.51
CA GLN A 955 -11.14 -3.88 28.74
C GLN A 955 -12.52 -3.62 29.38
N GLN A 956 -13.55 -3.35 28.58
CA GLN A 956 -14.93 -3.21 29.07
C GLN A 956 -15.49 -4.53 29.60
N ALA A 957 -15.24 -5.66 28.93
CA ALA A 957 -15.65 -6.98 29.40
C ALA A 957 -15.00 -7.32 30.75
N ASN A 958 -13.68 -7.12 30.87
CA ASN A 958 -12.95 -7.30 32.13
C ASN A 958 -13.45 -6.36 33.22
N LYS A 959 -13.74 -5.09 32.90
CA LYS A 959 -14.30 -4.14 33.87
C LYS A 959 -15.68 -4.56 34.38
N LYS A 960 -16.56 -5.04 33.49
CA LYS A 960 -17.90 -5.54 33.86
C LYS A 960 -17.80 -6.78 34.75
N LEU A 961 -16.91 -7.72 34.44
CA LEU A 961 -16.64 -8.91 35.26
C LEU A 961 -16.13 -8.54 36.67
N ASN A 962 -15.20 -7.58 36.76
CA ASN A 962 -14.62 -7.15 38.03
C ASN A 962 -15.64 -6.43 38.93
N ILE A 963 -16.56 -5.64 38.37
CA ILE A 963 -17.62 -4.98 39.14
C ILE A 963 -18.58 -6.01 39.75
N LEU A 964 -19.01 -6.98 38.94
CA LEU A 964 -19.97 -8.00 39.37
C LEU A 964 -19.37 -8.89 40.47
N ASN A 965 -18.12 -9.31 40.30
CA ASN A 965 -17.38 -10.08 41.31
C ASN A 965 -17.10 -9.29 42.60
N SER A 966 -16.91 -7.97 42.53
CA SER A 966 -16.68 -7.13 43.72
C SER A 966 -17.93 -7.04 44.60
N ILE A 967 -19.10 -6.83 44.00
CA ILE A 967 -20.38 -6.72 44.73
C ILE A 967 -20.74 -8.05 45.40
N THR A 968 -20.71 -9.15 44.64
CA THR A 968 -21.07 -10.48 45.18
C THR A 968 -20.16 -10.89 46.34
N ARG A 969 -18.86 -10.55 46.28
CA ARG A 969 -17.93 -10.84 47.40
C ARG A 969 -18.21 -10.01 48.64
N HIS A 970 -18.49 -8.72 48.48
CA HIS A 970 -18.85 -7.86 49.60
C HIS A 970 -20.07 -8.41 50.35
N ASP A 971 -21.08 -8.85 49.62
CA ASP A 971 -22.30 -9.39 50.21
C ASP A 971 -22.07 -10.73 50.92
N ILE A 972 -21.27 -11.62 50.32
CA ILE A 972 -20.92 -12.90 50.97
C ILE A 972 -20.05 -12.67 52.22
N LEU A 973 -19.09 -11.73 52.17
CA LEU A 973 -18.27 -11.38 53.35
C LEU A 973 -19.11 -10.79 54.48
N ASN A 974 -20.15 -10.01 54.15
CA ASN A 974 -21.09 -9.50 55.14
C ASN A 974 -21.90 -10.62 55.78
N TRP A 975 -22.41 -11.57 54.99
CA TRP A 975 -23.11 -12.74 55.51
C TRP A 975 -22.22 -13.63 56.37
N LEU A 976 -20.97 -13.83 55.97
CA LEU A 976 -19.97 -14.57 56.74
C LEU A 976 -19.62 -13.85 58.05
N THR A 977 -19.53 -12.52 58.04
CA THR A 977 -19.27 -11.74 59.25
C THR A 977 -20.43 -11.87 60.24
N ALA A 978 -21.68 -11.83 59.76
CA ALA A 978 -22.84 -12.08 60.60
C ALA A 978 -22.86 -13.52 61.15
N LEU A 979 -22.60 -14.52 60.28
CA LEU A 979 -22.55 -15.93 60.66
C LEU A 979 -21.50 -16.20 61.75
N LEU A 980 -20.26 -15.72 61.54
CA LEU A 980 -19.19 -15.82 62.54
C LEU A 980 -19.58 -15.14 63.85
N GLY A 981 -20.26 -14.00 63.80
CA GLY A 981 -20.79 -13.33 64.99
C GLY A 981 -21.82 -14.15 65.75
N TYR A 982 -22.74 -14.84 65.06
CA TYR A 982 -23.72 -15.72 65.69
C TYR A 982 -23.07 -16.97 66.30
N ILE A 983 -22.12 -17.59 65.60
CA ILE A 983 -21.34 -18.72 66.09
C ILE A 983 -20.58 -18.36 67.38
N GLU A 984 -19.97 -17.17 67.43
CA GLU A 984 -19.29 -16.67 68.63
C GLU A 984 -20.27 -16.55 69.82
N ILE A 985 -21.49 -16.04 69.57
CA ILE A 985 -22.54 -15.92 70.59
C ILE A 985 -23.02 -17.32 71.05
N GLU A 986 -23.23 -18.26 70.13
CA GLU A 986 -23.63 -19.64 70.47
C GLU A 986 -22.58 -20.35 71.33
N LYS A 987 -21.28 -20.16 71.04
CA LYS A 987 -20.22 -20.67 71.90
C LYS A 987 -20.26 -20.16 73.34
N THR A 988 -20.78 -18.95 73.57
CA THR A 988 -20.93 -18.42 74.94
C THR A 988 -22.13 -19.00 75.70
N THR A 989 -23.08 -19.62 75.01
CA THR A 989 -24.33 -20.12 75.60
C THR A 989 -24.40 -21.64 75.69
N ILE A 990 -23.66 -22.38 74.84
CA ILE A 990 -23.64 -23.84 74.84
C ILE A 990 -22.63 -24.37 75.87
N THR A 991 -23.10 -25.29 76.73
CA THR A 991 -22.28 -25.95 77.77
C THR A 991 -21.99 -27.43 77.49
N ASP A 992 -22.69 -28.03 76.50
CA ASP A 992 -22.47 -29.43 76.09
C ASP A 992 -21.21 -29.54 75.21
N PRO A 993 -20.19 -30.33 75.61
CA PRO A 993 -18.95 -30.50 74.85
C PRO A 993 -19.16 -31.03 73.43
N SER A 994 -20.18 -31.86 73.20
CA SER A 994 -20.48 -32.44 71.89
C SER A 994 -21.07 -31.43 70.91
N HIS A 995 -21.88 -30.49 71.40
CA HIS A 995 -22.39 -29.37 70.60
C HIS A 995 -21.32 -28.29 70.37
N LEU A 996 -20.46 -28.02 71.36
CA LEU A 996 -19.30 -27.13 71.20
C LEU A 996 -18.35 -27.61 70.10
N GLU A 997 -18.16 -28.92 69.93
CA GLU A 997 -17.36 -29.49 68.85
C GLU A 997 -17.99 -29.24 67.46
N ILE A 998 -19.32 -29.32 67.35
CA ILE A 998 -20.05 -29.04 66.09
C ILE A 998 -19.96 -27.56 65.74
N VAL A 999 -20.21 -26.66 66.70
CA VAL A 999 -20.08 -25.21 66.50
C VAL A 999 -18.64 -24.82 66.16
N GLY A 1000 -17.64 -25.50 66.72
CA GLY A 1000 -16.24 -25.34 66.32
C GLY A 1000 -15.98 -25.73 64.85
N LYS A 1001 -16.67 -26.75 64.33
CA LYS A 1001 -16.59 -27.13 62.90
C LYS A 1001 -17.30 -26.12 61.99
N GLU A 1002 -18.42 -25.56 62.43
CA GLU A 1002 -19.14 -24.49 61.71
C GLU A 1002 -18.29 -23.23 61.61
N GLU A 1003 -17.63 -22.85 62.70
CA GLU A 1003 -16.71 -21.71 62.72
C GLU A 1003 -15.54 -21.91 61.75
N LEU A 1004 -14.92 -23.10 61.78
CA LEU A 1004 -13.81 -23.44 60.91
C LEU A 1004 -14.22 -23.39 59.42
N ALA A 1005 -15.41 -23.92 59.10
CA ALA A 1005 -15.96 -23.87 57.74
C ALA A 1005 -16.21 -22.42 57.28
N ALA A 1006 -16.83 -21.58 58.12
CA ALA A 1006 -17.06 -20.17 57.82
C ALA A 1006 -15.75 -19.39 57.64
N TYR A 1007 -14.73 -19.67 58.47
CA TYR A 1007 -13.41 -19.08 58.34
C TYR A 1007 -12.72 -19.47 57.02
N ASN A 1008 -12.83 -20.74 56.62
CA ASN A 1008 -12.27 -21.23 55.36
C ASN A 1008 -12.94 -20.58 54.15
N ILE A 1009 -14.27 -20.46 54.13
CA ILE A 1009 -15.00 -19.78 53.04
C ILE A 1009 -14.57 -18.31 52.94
N ARG A 1010 -14.48 -17.61 54.08
CA ARG A 1010 -14.02 -16.21 54.13
C ARG A 1010 -12.63 -16.07 53.51
N ARG A 1011 -11.72 -16.98 53.85
CA ARG A 1011 -10.34 -17.00 53.36
C ARG A 1011 -10.25 -17.30 51.85
N LEU A 1012 -11.05 -18.24 51.34
CA LEU A 1012 -11.18 -18.53 49.90
C LEU A 1012 -11.67 -17.30 49.12
N ILE A 1013 -12.65 -16.58 49.64
CA ILE A 1013 -13.17 -15.37 49.00
C ILE A 1013 -12.11 -14.26 48.96
N THR A 1014 -11.38 -14.06 50.06
CA THR A 1014 -10.25 -13.11 50.09
C THR A 1014 -9.16 -13.51 49.09
N PHE A 1015 -8.86 -14.82 48.98
CA PHE A 1015 -7.91 -15.33 48.01
C PHE A 1015 -8.35 -15.06 46.55
N THR A 1016 -9.62 -15.29 46.20
CA THR A 1016 -10.12 -14.99 44.84
C THR A 1016 -10.05 -13.50 44.48
N LYS A 1017 -10.10 -12.60 45.49
CA LYS A 1017 -9.89 -11.17 45.29
C LYS A 1017 -8.43 -10.89 44.97
N GLU A 1018 -7.51 -11.41 45.78
CA GLU A 1018 -6.07 -11.21 45.58
C GLU A 1018 -5.59 -11.80 44.26
N TYR A 1019 -6.12 -12.95 43.85
CA TYR A 1019 -5.81 -13.56 42.56
C TYR A 1019 -6.35 -12.75 41.37
N GLN A 1020 -7.53 -12.13 41.49
CA GLN A 1020 -8.07 -11.28 40.43
C GLN A 1020 -7.33 -9.96 40.27
N ASP A 1021 -6.67 -9.47 41.32
CA ASP A 1021 -5.91 -8.22 41.28
C ASP A 1021 -4.52 -8.40 40.61
N ILE A 1022 -4.07 -9.64 40.40
CA ILE A 1022 -2.82 -9.99 39.71
C ILE A 1022 -2.88 -9.54 38.24
N GLY A 1023 -1.92 -8.72 37.81
CA GLY A 1023 -1.82 -8.28 36.42
C GLY A 1023 -2.88 -7.27 35.98
N VAL A 1024 -3.72 -6.77 36.90
CA VAL A 1024 -4.75 -5.74 36.59
C VAL A 1024 -4.11 -4.37 36.37
N LYS A 1025 -3.04 -4.07 37.09
CA LYS A 1025 -2.26 -2.84 36.93
C LYS A 1025 -0.98 -3.17 36.16
N ALA A 1026 -0.61 -2.29 35.22
CA ALA A 1026 0.64 -2.43 34.51
C ALA A 1026 1.82 -2.50 35.51
N PRO A 1027 2.82 -3.37 35.28
CA PRO A 1027 4.01 -3.41 36.11
C PRO A 1027 4.75 -2.07 36.10
N VAL A 1028 5.39 -1.75 37.21
CA VAL A 1028 6.10 -0.48 37.41
C VAL A 1028 7.49 -0.73 37.99
N TRP A 1029 8.39 0.23 37.80
CA TRP A 1029 9.68 0.24 38.50
C TRP A 1029 9.43 0.50 39.98
N GLN A 1030 9.93 -0.39 40.84
CA GLN A 1030 9.73 -0.34 42.29
C GLN A 1030 11.07 -0.41 43.02
N ASP A 1031 11.28 0.48 44.00
CA ASP A 1031 12.39 0.40 44.96
C ASP A 1031 12.19 -0.83 45.85
N ILE A 1032 12.96 -1.89 45.59
CA ILE A 1032 12.85 -3.16 46.31
C ILE A 1032 13.14 -3.00 47.80
N GLY A 1033 14.09 -2.12 48.17
CA GLY A 1033 14.38 -1.80 49.56
C GLY A 1033 13.20 -1.12 50.24
N GLY A 1034 12.56 -0.17 49.54
CA GLY A 1034 11.35 0.53 49.99
C GLY A 1034 10.15 -0.41 50.18
N VAL A 1035 9.92 -1.30 49.22
CA VAL A 1035 8.85 -2.31 49.30
C VAL A 1035 9.09 -3.28 50.46
N THR A 1036 10.33 -3.76 50.63
CA THR A 1036 10.69 -4.69 51.72
C THR A 1036 10.49 -4.06 53.10
N ARG A 1037 10.93 -2.82 53.30
CA ARG A 1037 10.70 -2.08 54.56
C ARG A 1037 9.21 -1.92 54.85
N SER A 1038 8.41 -1.64 53.83
CA SER A 1038 6.96 -1.51 53.95
C SER A 1038 6.33 -2.85 54.35
N ALA A 1039 6.72 -3.96 53.73
CA ALA A 1039 6.23 -5.30 54.08
C ALA A 1039 6.58 -5.66 55.54
N VAL A 1040 7.83 -5.42 55.97
CA VAL A 1040 8.29 -5.71 57.35
C VAL A 1040 7.50 -4.89 58.38
N ALA A 1041 7.21 -3.62 58.08
CA ALA A 1041 6.42 -2.75 58.96
C ALA A 1041 4.97 -3.25 59.15
N HIS A 1042 4.36 -3.88 58.13
CA HIS A 1042 3.00 -4.41 58.22
C HIS A 1042 2.89 -5.64 59.13
N VAL A 1043 3.94 -6.47 59.23
CA VAL A 1043 3.88 -7.74 59.97
C VAL A 1043 4.07 -7.55 61.49
N GLY A 1044 4.74 -6.48 61.93
CA GLY A 1044 4.63 -5.97 63.30
C GLY A 1044 5.08 -6.90 64.45
N SER A 1045 6.21 -7.61 64.33
CA SER A 1045 6.75 -8.44 65.43
C SER A 1045 7.88 -7.73 66.21
N LYS A 1046 7.74 -7.64 67.55
CA LYS A 1046 8.71 -6.96 68.45
C LYS A 1046 9.94 -7.81 68.80
N ASP A 1047 9.93 -9.11 68.49
CA ASP A 1047 10.93 -10.09 68.94
C ASP A 1047 11.82 -10.63 67.81
N LEU A 1048 11.80 -10.00 66.62
CA LEU A 1048 12.46 -10.47 65.40
C LEU A 1048 13.60 -9.53 64.96
N GLU A 1049 14.81 -10.05 64.81
CA GLU A 1049 15.95 -9.29 64.26
C GLU A 1049 15.88 -9.29 62.72
N VAL A 1050 15.56 -8.14 62.11
CA VAL A 1050 15.44 -8.01 60.64
C VAL A 1050 16.56 -7.16 60.06
N THR A 1051 17.35 -7.74 59.15
CA THR A 1051 18.40 -7.04 58.40
C THR A 1051 17.99 -6.89 56.93
N ILE A 1052 18.03 -5.66 56.39
CA ILE A 1052 17.66 -5.37 54.99
C ILE A 1052 18.86 -4.72 54.28
N ASP A 1053 19.49 -5.47 53.38
CA ASP A 1053 20.63 -5.06 52.55
C ASP A 1053 20.25 -5.08 51.06
N LEU A 1054 19.31 -4.18 50.70
CA LEU A 1054 18.67 -4.10 49.37
C LEU A 1054 18.71 -2.67 48.79
N GLU A 1055 19.60 -1.82 49.28
CA GLU A 1055 19.68 -0.43 48.80
C GLU A 1055 20.29 -0.33 47.40
N GLY A 1056 19.80 0.62 46.59
CA GLY A 1056 20.39 0.95 45.28
C GLY A 1056 19.81 0.21 44.07
N TYR A 1057 18.73 -0.57 44.23
CA TYR A 1057 18.12 -1.32 43.13
C TYR A 1057 16.64 -0.97 42.95
N GLU A 1058 16.24 -0.78 41.70
CA GLU A 1058 14.85 -0.72 41.25
C GLU A 1058 14.57 -1.91 40.34
N ILE A 1059 13.47 -2.62 40.59
CA ILE A 1059 13.06 -3.76 39.77
C ILE A 1059 11.72 -3.48 39.09
N TYR A 1060 11.58 -3.95 37.85
CA TYR A 1060 10.34 -3.88 37.10
C TYR A 1060 9.45 -5.05 37.52
N ALA A 1061 8.41 -4.76 38.31
CA ALA A 1061 7.56 -5.77 38.93
C ALA A 1061 6.11 -5.32 39.03
N ASP A 1062 5.20 -6.28 39.18
CA ASP A 1062 3.79 -6.02 39.47
C ASP A 1062 3.64 -5.27 40.81
N PRO A 1063 2.74 -4.28 40.94
CA PRO A 1063 2.50 -3.56 42.21
C PRO A 1063 2.19 -4.46 43.43
N MET A 1064 1.78 -5.71 43.22
CA MET A 1064 1.57 -6.71 44.25
C MET A 1064 2.86 -7.36 44.78
N LEU A 1065 4.05 -6.92 44.34
CA LEU A 1065 5.35 -7.39 44.86
C LEU A 1065 5.44 -7.35 46.40
N ILE A 1066 4.83 -6.36 47.05
CA ILE A 1066 4.78 -6.28 48.51
C ILE A 1066 4.17 -7.54 49.15
N ARG A 1067 3.15 -8.14 48.51
CA ARG A 1067 2.50 -9.37 48.98
C ARG A 1067 3.42 -10.58 48.90
N VAL A 1068 4.31 -10.63 47.90
CA VAL A 1068 5.31 -11.70 47.78
C VAL A 1068 6.20 -11.71 49.02
N ILE A 1069 6.67 -10.53 49.42
CA ILE A 1069 7.56 -10.37 50.59
C ILE A 1069 6.80 -10.66 51.89
N GLU A 1070 5.57 -10.15 52.04
CA GLU A 1070 4.72 -10.45 53.20
C GLU A 1070 4.47 -11.96 53.34
N ASN A 1071 4.19 -12.66 52.24
CA ASN A 1071 3.99 -14.12 52.23
C ASN A 1071 5.24 -14.88 52.67
N LEU A 1072 6.43 -14.45 52.27
CA LEU A 1072 7.69 -15.07 52.71
C LEU A 1072 7.88 -14.92 54.23
N ILE A 1073 7.66 -13.71 54.75
CA ILE A 1073 7.77 -13.41 56.19
C ILE A 1073 6.73 -14.22 56.99
N ASP A 1074 5.46 -14.22 56.57
CA ASP A 1074 4.38 -14.94 57.25
C ASP A 1074 4.62 -16.46 57.25
N ASN A 1075 5.17 -17.01 56.16
CA ASN A 1075 5.55 -18.42 56.10
C ASN A 1075 6.64 -18.76 57.11
N SER A 1076 7.69 -17.95 57.22
CA SER A 1076 8.75 -18.17 58.20
C SER A 1076 8.23 -18.08 59.63
N LEU A 1077 7.37 -17.10 59.95
CA LEU A 1077 6.79 -16.96 61.29
C LEU A 1077 5.86 -18.13 61.66
N ARG A 1078 5.11 -18.69 60.71
CA ARG A 1078 4.18 -19.80 60.97
C ARG A 1078 4.84 -21.17 60.97
N HIS A 1079 5.82 -21.38 60.09
CA HIS A 1079 6.36 -22.71 59.79
C HIS A 1079 7.83 -22.89 60.22
N GLY A 1080 8.57 -21.80 60.42
CA GLY A 1080 9.99 -21.86 60.76
C GLY A 1080 10.29 -22.31 62.20
N GLY A 1081 9.26 -22.46 63.05
CA GLY A 1081 9.40 -22.98 64.42
C GLY A 1081 10.05 -21.97 65.36
N HIS A 1082 11.37 -21.85 65.31
CA HIS A 1082 12.18 -20.95 66.16
C HIS A 1082 12.89 -19.89 65.30
N VAL A 1083 12.12 -19.06 64.61
CA VAL A 1083 12.68 -17.97 63.81
C VAL A 1083 12.94 -16.74 64.69
N HIS A 1084 14.19 -16.31 64.76
CA HIS A 1084 14.63 -15.13 65.50
C HIS A 1084 15.26 -14.06 64.59
N ARG A 1085 15.73 -14.45 63.40
CA ARG A 1085 16.40 -13.57 62.46
C ARG A 1085 15.87 -13.71 61.04
N LEU A 1086 15.59 -12.58 60.40
CA LEU A 1086 15.33 -12.50 58.96
C LEU A 1086 16.39 -11.64 58.27
N ARG A 1087 16.87 -12.10 57.11
CA ARG A 1087 17.84 -11.35 56.30
C ARG A 1087 17.38 -11.23 54.86
N PHE A 1088 17.41 -10.00 54.35
CA PHE A 1088 17.22 -9.69 52.94
C PHE A 1088 18.53 -9.14 52.38
N SER A 1089 19.00 -9.68 51.26
CA SER A 1089 20.23 -9.21 50.59
C SER A 1089 20.13 -9.31 49.07
N ALA A 1090 20.94 -8.55 48.34
CA ALA A 1090 21.01 -8.59 46.88
C ALA A 1090 22.42 -8.98 46.41
N LYS A 1091 22.52 -9.79 45.35
CA LYS A 1091 23.78 -10.13 44.70
C LYS A 1091 23.61 -10.17 43.18
N GLN A 1092 24.54 -9.53 42.47
CA GLN A 1092 24.58 -9.61 41.01
C GLN A 1092 25.36 -10.85 40.57
N ASP A 1093 24.81 -11.63 39.63
CA ASP A 1093 25.44 -12.84 39.10
C ASP A 1093 25.18 -12.94 37.58
N LYS A 1094 26.26 -12.99 36.78
CA LYS A 1094 26.22 -13.09 35.31
C LYS A 1094 25.29 -12.09 34.58
N GLY A 1095 25.01 -10.94 35.19
CA GLY A 1095 24.17 -9.89 34.63
C GLY A 1095 22.74 -9.85 35.19
N ASP A 1096 22.30 -10.89 35.89
CA ASP A 1096 21.00 -10.93 36.58
C ASP A 1096 21.17 -10.51 38.05
N LEU A 1097 20.11 -9.93 38.63
CA LEU A 1097 20.06 -9.57 40.05
C LEU A 1097 19.38 -10.69 40.84
N ARG A 1098 20.03 -11.22 41.87
CA ARG A 1098 19.49 -12.22 42.78
C ARG A 1098 19.14 -11.57 44.11
N ILE A 1099 17.85 -11.48 44.42
CA ILE A 1099 17.33 -11.02 45.71
C ILE A 1099 17.18 -12.26 46.60
N ILE A 1100 17.80 -12.24 47.76
CA ILE A 1100 17.94 -13.39 48.65
C ILE A 1100 17.22 -13.07 49.96
N TYR A 1101 16.29 -13.94 50.35
CA TYR A 1101 15.59 -13.95 51.62
C TYR A 1101 16.02 -15.17 52.44
N GLU A 1102 16.45 -14.96 53.68
CA GLU A 1102 16.94 -16.01 54.59
C GLU A 1102 16.29 -15.89 55.97
N ASP A 1103 15.98 -17.03 56.59
CA ASP A 1103 15.61 -17.15 58.00
C ASP A 1103 16.54 -18.13 58.76
N ASP A 1104 16.42 -18.17 60.09
CA ASP A 1104 17.14 -19.11 60.96
C ASP A 1104 16.24 -20.24 61.52
N GLY A 1105 15.14 -20.55 60.81
CA GLY A 1105 14.16 -21.55 61.23
C GLY A 1105 14.58 -22.99 60.95
N VAL A 1106 13.61 -23.91 60.99
CA VAL A 1106 13.82 -25.34 60.74
C VAL A 1106 14.17 -25.69 59.28
N GLY A 1107 14.00 -24.76 58.34
CA GLY A 1107 14.22 -24.99 56.91
C GLY A 1107 13.22 -25.97 56.26
N ILE A 1108 13.36 -26.20 54.95
CA ILE A 1108 12.46 -27.07 54.18
C ILE A 1108 13.19 -28.35 53.72
N PRO A 1109 12.64 -29.56 53.96
CA PRO A 1109 13.22 -30.83 53.49
C PRO A 1109 13.35 -30.91 51.96
N ASP A 1110 14.45 -31.49 51.46
CA ASP A 1110 14.76 -31.54 50.02
C ASP A 1110 13.68 -32.24 49.18
N ASN A 1111 12.99 -33.24 49.73
CA ASN A 1111 11.89 -33.93 49.05
C ASN A 1111 10.63 -33.06 48.89
N GLU A 1112 10.50 -31.98 49.66
CA GLU A 1112 9.35 -31.07 49.60
C GLU A 1112 9.58 -29.85 48.71
N LYS A 1113 10.85 -29.50 48.44
CA LYS A 1113 11.22 -28.32 47.63
C LYS A 1113 10.60 -28.27 46.23
N PRO A 1114 10.53 -29.37 45.45
CA PRO A 1114 9.88 -29.36 44.13
C PRO A 1114 8.37 -29.12 44.18
N LEU A 1115 7.77 -29.25 45.36
CA LEU A 1115 6.32 -29.17 45.58
C LEU A 1115 5.88 -27.83 46.18
N LEU A 1116 6.81 -27.02 46.73
CA LEU A 1116 6.54 -25.75 47.41
C LEU A 1116 5.71 -24.75 46.59
N PHE A 1117 5.90 -24.74 45.27
CA PHE A 1117 5.22 -23.82 44.37
C PHE A 1117 4.04 -24.47 43.63
N LYS A 1118 3.67 -25.71 43.96
CA LYS A 1118 2.46 -26.36 43.42
C LYS A 1118 1.22 -25.90 44.19
N ARG A 1119 0.14 -25.59 43.46
CA ARG A 1119 -1.13 -25.10 44.00
C ARG A 1119 -1.70 -26.11 45.01
N GLY A 1120 -1.84 -25.69 46.28
CA GLY A 1120 -2.44 -26.51 47.33
C GLY A 1120 -1.48 -27.37 48.16
N TYR A 1121 -0.15 -27.23 47.99
CA TYR A 1121 0.84 -27.97 48.78
C TYR A 1121 1.21 -27.24 50.09
N GLY A 1122 0.99 -27.89 51.25
CA GLY A 1122 1.32 -27.38 52.59
C GLY A 1122 0.18 -27.51 53.61
N LYS A 1123 0.50 -27.55 54.92
CA LYS A 1123 -0.48 -27.84 56.01
C LYS A 1123 -1.63 -26.83 56.15
N ASN A 1124 -1.55 -25.65 55.50
CA ASN A 1124 -2.56 -24.59 55.56
C ASN A 1124 -2.80 -23.96 54.17
N THR A 1125 -3.54 -24.66 53.32
CA THR A 1125 -4.03 -24.30 51.96
C THR A 1125 -3.01 -24.13 50.82
N GLY A 1126 -1.70 -24.01 51.07
CA GLY A 1126 -0.68 -24.10 50.00
C GLY A 1126 -0.77 -23.09 48.84
N PHE A 1127 -1.43 -21.95 49.04
CA PHE A 1127 -1.66 -20.94 47.99
C PHE A 1127 -0.66 -19.77 48.02
N GLY A 1128 -0.01 -19.50 49.15
CA GLY A 1128 0.85 -18.31 49.33
C GLY A 1128 2.08 -18.29 48.41
N LEU A 1129 2.91 -19.35 48.45
CA LEU A 1129 4.11 -19.46 47.60
C LEU A 1129 3.77 -19.63 46.12
N PHE A 1130 2.63 -20.28 45.81
CA PHE A 1130 2.08 -20.36 44.46
C PHE A 1130 1.74 -18.96 43.93
N LEU A 1131 0.96 -18.18 44.67
CA LEU A 1131 0.60 -16.80 44.32
C LEU A 1131 1.84 -15.92 44.15
N SER A 1132 2.80 -16.06 45.05
CA SER A 1132 4.08 -15.36 44.98
C SER A 1132 4.83 -15.64 43.67
N ARG A 1133 4.78 -16.89 43.17
CA ARG A 1133 5.38 -17.25 41.88
C ARG A 1133 4.61 -16.66 40.71
N GLU A 1134 3.29 -16.70 40.74
CA GLU A 1134 2.46 -16.11 39.67
C GLU A 1134 2.69 -14.59 39.55
N ILE A 1135 2.73 -13.86 40.68
CA ILE A 1135 3.02 -12.42 40.71
C ILE A 1135 4.39 -12.11 40.10
N LEU A 1136 5.43 -12.87 40.47
CA LEU A 1136 6.78 -12.67 39.95
C LEU A 1136 6.87 -12.99 38.45
N SER A 1137 6.15 -14.01 37.99
CA SER A 1137 6.19 -14.45 36.59
C SER A 1137 5.67 -13.41 35.60
N ILE A 1138 4.81 -12.47 36.02
CA ILE A 1138 4.27 -11.39 35.17
C ILE A 1138 5.39 -10.60 34.50
N THR A 1139 6.45 -10.29 35.25
CA THR A 1139 7.60 -9.53 34.74
C THR A 1139 8.82 -10.41 34.46
N GLY A 1140 8.61 -11.73 34.35
CA GLY A 1140 9.66 -12.71 34.07
C GLY A 1140 10.61 -12.97 35.25
N LEU A 1141 10.25 -12.57 36.48
CA LEU A 1141 11.00 -12.92 37.68
C LEU A 1141 10.68 -14.37 38.08
N SER A 1142 11.66 -15.06 38.65
CA SER A 1142 11.49 -16.43 39.14
C SER A 1142 11.93 -16.54 40.59
N MET A 1143 11.41 -17.52 41.32
CA MET A 1143 11.73 -17.77 42.72
C MET A 1143 12.06 -19.25 42.94
N THR A 1144 13.16 -19.50 43.64
CA THR A 1144 13.62 -20.85 44.03
C THR A 1144 13.92 -20.89 45.52
N GLU A 1145 13.92 -22.08 46.11
CA GLU A 1145 14.38 -22.32 47.47
C GLU A 1145 15.72 -23.08 47.41
N GLU A 1146 16.77 -22.50 47.99
CA GLU A 1146 18.16 -22.97 47.92
C GLU A 1146 18.76 -23.23 49.32
N GLY A 1147 17.92 -23.28 50.37
CA GLY A 1147 18.33 -23.45 51.76
C GLY A 1147 18.68 -24.89 52.10
N ARG A 1148 19.15 -25.14 53.32
CA ARG A 1148 19.41 -26.50 53.83
C ARG A 1148 18.47 -26.78 54.97
N ALA A 1149 17.82 -27.95 54.94
CA ALA A 1149 16.95 -28.38 56.02
C ALA A 1149 17.72 -28.38 57.36
N GLY A 1150 17.16 -27.73 58.38
CA GLY A 1150 17.78 -27.54 59.70
C GLY A 1150 18.62 -26.27 59.87
N GLU A 1151 18.90 -25.53 58.80
CA GLU A 1151 19.68 -24.27 58.82
C GLU A 1151 18.86 -23.03 58.45
N GLY A 1152 17.53 -23.16 58.30
CA GLY A 1152 16.62 -22.13 57.83
C GLY A 1152 16.27 -22.23 56.35
N VAL A 1153 15.32 -21.41 55.89
CA VAL A 1153 14.95 -21.32 54.46
C VAL A 1153 15.79 -20.27 53.76
N ARG A 1154 16.05 -20.48 52.47
CA ARG A 1154 16.69 -19.48 51.61
C ARG A 1154 15.95 -19.36 50.30
N PHE A 1155 15.09 -18.36 50.18
CA PHE A 1155 14.41 -18.06 48.91
C PHE A 1155 15.23 -17.10 48.07
N VAL A 1156 15.42 -17.43 46.80
CA VAL A 1156 16.14 -16.60 45.84
C VAL A 1156 15.20 -16.18 44.72
N ILE A 1157 14.95 -14.88 44.61
CA ILE A 1157 14.21 -14.26 43.51
C ILE A 1157 15.23 -13.80 42.47
N THR A 1158 15.15 -14.37 41.28
CA THR A 1158 16.04 -14.03 40.15
C THR A 1158 15.35 -13.01 39.25
N VAL A 1159 16.01 -11.87 39.07
CA VAL A 1159 15.54 -10.72 38.29
C VAL A 1159 16.42 -10.60 37.04
N PRO A 1160 15.84 -10.76 35.83
CA PRO A 1160 16.60 -10.62 34.58
C PRO A 1160 17.21 -9.23 34.44
N ARG A 1161 18.35 -9.11 33.77
CA ARG A 1161 19.01 -7.81 33.50
C ARG A 1161 18.08 -6.72 32.96
N VAL A 1162 17.14 -7.09 32.09
CA VAL A 1162 16.18 -6.15 31.47
C VAL A 1162 15.15 -5.59 32.45
N ALA A 1163 14.94 -6.27 33.59
CA ALA A 1163 13.95 -5.94 34.62
C ALA A 1163 14.60 -5.35 35.90
N CYS A 1164 15.87 -4.94 35.84
CA CYS A 1164 16.60 -4.37 36.97
C CYS A 1164 17.38 -3.12 36.54
N ARG A 1165 17.39 -2.07 37.37
CA ARG A 1165 18.25 -0.89 37.20
C ARG A 1165 18.83 -0.42 38.54
N GLU A 1166 20.07 0.05 38.51
CA GLU A 1166 20.72 0.66 39.68
C GLU A 1166 20.29 2.11 39.84
N ILE A 1167 20.02 2.51 41.08
CA ILE A 1167 19.69 3.89 41.45
C ILE A 1167 20.99 4.51 41.96
N SER A 1168 21.57 5.43 41.18
CA SER A 1168 22.63 6.30 41.70
C SER A 1168 22.01 7.24 42.74
N ARG A 1169 22.57 7.26 43.95
CA ARG A 1169 22.22 8.29 44.95
C ARG A 1169 22.72 9.66 44.51
#